data_AF-A0AAD7HID3-F1
#
_entry.id   AF-A0AAD7HID3-F1
#
_cell.length_a   1.000
_cell.length_b   1.000
_cell.length_c   1.000
_cell.angle_alpha   90.00
_cell.angle_beta   90.00
_cell.angle_gamma   90.00
#
_symmetry.space_group_name_H-M   'P 1'
#
loop_
_entity.id
_entity.type
_entity.pdbx_description
1 polymer ?
#
loop_
_entity_poly.entity_id
_entity_poly.type
_entity_poly.pdbx_seq_one_letter_code
_entity_poly.pdbx_strand_id
1 'polypeptide(L)'
;MQLPERFIFVKHHPHSDKPNEIIALDSAGSSDSQQPAAKSPPDEHPWAPFRCLADATFTYRCVSRRVANREVDEDLELLRTEWADNTRVTFRNHRDMERALDAAREGNVRFHTTQISIDFEGRELGGTYNVEIQFRDPWEVMKRWLRDETLAPVSTWFSQERYLCMERKVDFSNPLYEEPCTGTTWGVVDDALPVNEKYPTCYVPGHVWLDKGLVSTKVKMHPFLLRGCWIESATRNGSGNGGAALLGFVLMPAALREIDPKTLKGVRRTEYDSLKRKIYHTVCRVVMASLERRSRNGEAVRFGDGVIRVAYPGILIESMDFEEMAAWLAIRNSRSNHPCPKCLVHHDDLHKLFQRSERRTSQSMRRVLTRAENLNATEREDLLKSYGLHYFKHFLWTFDHSDPYAAASYDLLHYFDGGKWGRHVWVSIKEYLQSNGLASRFNDYMNQFPRWRGLKHISSPTTIDYSEGQTFVDILKCTLPCLVQLLPRNSCLVRIVRAMQKARIMLGLSVTTRTRLDHLNDLVRQYEDACNEVFEALGKDFNFLKQHSLTHAIEDFMSKGTSRNMNTRVGEGFQQEVEKMYQKTNGKNAERQASDHLSSSEEAMARIKMAVDEWRRYQQDTDLEDSERAVIPRASEVSSGHWTLGSPVPIVSVHRLEAERKRDPAFRDFNMRLREYIARHHPTHQVRLEQQIQIQQCKVIYVEYQSKVDWRSARDILRCNPHFHGAPRFDSVIYENDDDSLAMGQFHFLFRCHLPGNAVLDLAMVWPFRRTAWQPNTLTDCPIREQLPLKSCQFIALEHIVRGTLLSPIFGGKDGMHYIVDCIDEDMYLRVNNVD
;
A
#
# COMPACT_ATOMS: atom_id res chain seq x y z
N MET A 1 -12.33 -10.42 -34.84
CA MET A 1 -11.62 -11.07 -33.73
C MET A 1 -12.67 -11.53 -32.73
N GLN A 2 -12.66 -12.79 -32.31
CA GLN A 2 -13.59 -13.29 -31.30
C GLN A 2 -13.12 -12.79 -29.92
N LEU A 3 -14.01 -12.18 -29.15
CA LEU A 3 -13.67 -11.67 -27.82
C LEU A 3 -13.42 -12.83 -26.84
N PRO A 4 -12.45 -12.70 -25.91
CA PRO A 4 -12.25 -13.67 -24.84
C PRO A 4 -13.49 -13.79 -23.94
N GLU A 5 -13.60 -14.88 -23.18
CA GLU A 5 -14.72 -15.08 -22.24
C GLU A 5 -14.72 -13.98 -21.17
N ARG A 6 -13.56 -13.69 -20.59
CA ARG A 6 -13.32 -12.62 -19.64
C ARG A 6 -12.12 -11.78 -20.09
N PHE A 7 -12.29 -10.47 -20.14
CA PHE A 7 -11.24 -9.55 -20.60
C PHE A 7 -11.40 -8.16 -19.98
N ILE A 8 -10.33 -7.38 -19.96
CA ILE A 8 -10.38 -5.94 -19.69
C ILE A 8 -10.35 -5.21 -21.03
N PHE A 9 -11.35 -4.36 -21.25
CA PHE A 9 -11.36 -3.44 -22.38
C PHE A 9 -10.73 -2.12 -21.95
N VAL A 10 -9.74 -1.64 -22.69
CA VAL A 10 -9.07 -0.37 -22.43
C VAL A 10 -9.39 0.59 -23.57
N LYS A 11 -10.00 1.72 -23.23
CA LYS A 11 -10.26 2.83 -24.13
C LYS A 11 -9.30 3.97 -23.77
N HIS A 12 -8.30 4.18 -24.61
CA HIS A 12 -7.36 5.27 -24.40
C HIS A 12 -7.99 6.62 -24.74
N HIS A 13 -7.51 7.68 -24.08
CA HIS A 13 -7.92 9.04 -24.41
C HIS A 13 -7.59 9.37 -25.88
N PRO A 14 -8.44 10.12 -26.61
CA PRO A 14 -8.19 10.49 -28.01
C PRO A 14 -6.82 11.14 -28.25
N HIS A 15 -6.34 11.97 -27.32
CA HIS A 15 -5.00 12.60 -27.41
C HIS A 15 -3.81 11.62 -27.44
N SER A 16 -4.03 10.35 -27.10
CA SER A 16 -2.99 9.33 -27.13
C SER A 16 -2.70 8.77 -28.53
N ASP A 17 -3.63 8.96 -29.48
CA ASP A 17 -3.63 8.31 -30.81
C ASP A 17 -3.47 6.78 -30.76
N LYS A 18 -3.79 6.14 -29.62
CA LYS A 18 -3.75 4.68 -29.48
C LYS A 18 -5.12 4.06 -29.77
N PRO A 19 -5.18 2.92 -30.49
CA PRO A 19 -6.42 2.17 -30.65
C PRO A 19 -6.84 1.53 -29.32
N ASN A 20 -8.13 1.20 -29.18
CA ASN A 20 -8.62 0.45 -28.02
C ASN A 20 -7.91 -0.92 -27.91
N GLU A 21 -7.68 -1.37 -26.67
CA GLU A 21 -6.96 -2.59 -26.34
C GLU A 21 -7.86 -3.59 -25.61
N ILE A 22 -7.58 -4.89 -25.79
CA ILE A 22 -8.26 -6.00 -25.11
C ILE A 22 -7.20 -6.82 -24.37
N ILE A 23 -7.33 -6.92 -23.05
CA ILE A 23 -6.46 -7.71 -22.19
C ILE A 23 -7.24 -8.96 -21.75
N ALA A 24 -6.93 -10.13 -22.34
CA ALA A 24 -7.60 -11.39 -22.02
C ALA A 24 -7.23 -11.89 -20.62
N LEU A 25 -8.22 -12.33 -19.82
CA LEU A 25 -8.01 -12.80 -18.45
C LEU A 25 -7.94 -14.32 -18.31
N ASP A 26 -8.44 -15.08 -19.29
CA ASP A 26 -8.56 -16.56 -19.19
C ASP A 26 -7.41 -17.31 -19.89
N SER A 27 -6.37 -16.61 -20.31
CA SER A 27 -5.20 -17.23 -20.96
C SER A 27 -4.38 -17.98 -19.91
N ALA A 28 -4.57 -19.30 -19.80
CA ALA A 28 -3.67 -20.17 -19.03
C ALA A 28 -2.24 -19.99 -19.57
N GLY A 29 -1.43 -19.19 -18.86
CA GLY A 29 -0.08 -18.83 -19.30
C GLY A 29 0.16 -17.35 -19.59
N SER A 30 -0.77 -16.42 -19.31
CA SER A 30 -0.37 -15.02 -19.12
C SER A 30 0.35 -14.89 -17.78
N SER A 31 1.55 -15.44 -17.71
CA SER A 31 2.60 -14.71 -17.04
C SER A 31 2.53 -13.31 -17.65
N ASP A 32 2.10 -12.31 -16.87
CA ASP A 32 2.58 -10.95 -17.08
C ASP A 32 4.10 -10.95 -16.76
N SER A 33 4.87 -11.79 -17.45
CA SER A 33 5.93 -11.23 -18.24
C SER A 33 5.21 -10.41 -19.31
N GLN A 34 4.86 -9.16 -18.95
CA GLN A 34 5.38 -8.10 -19.80
C GLN A 34 6.86 -8.46 -19.97
N GLN A 35 7.20 -9.15 -21.07
CA GLN A 35 8.55 -9.14 -21.55
C GLN A 35 8.87 -7.64 -21.54
N PRO A 36 9.80 -7.19 -20.68
CA PRO A 36 10.14 -5.79 -20.67
C PRO A 36 10.48 -5.48 -22.12
N ALA A 37 9.74 -4.51 -22.70
CA ALA A 37 9.92 -4.08 -24.08
C ALA A 37 11.42 -4.09 -24.35
N ALA A 38 11.85 -4.86 -25.37
CA ALA A 38 13.24 -5.25 -25.62
C ALA A 38 14.18 -4.23 -24.98
N LYS A 39 14.68 -4.56 -23.78
CA LYS A 39 15.40 -3.57 -22.99
C LYS A 39 16.55 -3.10 -23.85
N SER A 40 16.60 -1.79 -24.10
CA SER A 40 17.81 -1.19 -24.67
C SER A 40 18.99 -1.73 -23.86
N PRO A 41 20.08 -2.18 -24.52
CA PRO A 41 21.22 -2.70 -23.79
C PRO A 41 21.62 -1.67 -22.73
N PRO A 42 21.81 -2.09 -21.46
CA PRO A 42 22.17 -1.17 -20.41
C PRO A 42 23.46 -0.45 -20.78
N ASP A 43 23.63 0.77 -20.27
CA ASP A 43 24.86 1.57 -20.47
C ASP A 43 26.11 0.70 -20.23
N GLU A 44 27.09 0.76 -21.13
CA GLU A 44 28.36 0.03 -21.02
C GLU A 44 29.15 0.47 -19.77
N HIS A 45 28.87 1.67 -19.26
CA HIS A 45 29.51 2.25 -18.09
C HIS A 45 28.47 2.74 -17.07
N PRO A 46 27.68 1.83 -16.47
CA PRO A 46 26.59 2.19 -15.55
C PRO A 46 27.08 2.82 -14.24
N TRP A 47 28.38 2.72 -13.96
CA TRP A 47 29.06 3.37 -12.84
C TRP A 47 29.50 4.80 -13.14
N ALA A 48 29.28 5.34 -14.34
CA ALA A 48 29.58 6.73 -14.65
C ALA A 48 28.85 7.67 -13.66
N PRO A 49 29.51 8.74 -13.18
CA PRO A 49 30.80 9.29 -13.63
C PRO A 49 32.03 8.74 -12.90
N PHE A 50 31.90 7.67 -12.11
CA PHE A 50 33.05 7.04 -11.49
C PHE A 50 33.93 6.39 -12.57
N ARG A 51 35.24 6.32 -12.31
CA ARG A 51 36.19 5.75 -13.28
C ARG A 51 35.98 4.25 -13.46
N CYS A 52 35.57 3.56 -12.39
CA CYS A 52 35.31 2.12 -12.40
C CYS A 52 34.22 1.75 -11.38
N LEU A 53 33.72 0.52 -11.49
CA LEU A 53 32.75 -0.04 -10.56
C LEU A 53 33.26 -0.11 -9.11
N ALA A 54 34.57 -0.30 -8.90
CA ALA A 54 35.16 -0.33 -7.56
C ALA A 54 35.07 1.05 -6.87
N ASP A 55 35.31 2.12 -7.60
CA ASP A 55 35.16 3.50 -7.14
C ASP A 55 33.71 3.83 -6.76
N ALA A 56 32.75 3.46 -7.61
CA ALA A 56 31.33 3.62 -7.30
C ALA A 56 30.91 2.81 -6.05
N THR A 57 31.39 1.58 -5.93
CA THR A 57 31.09 0.70 -4.78
C THR A 57 31.69 1.22 -3.48
N PHE A 58 32.95 1.69 -3.53
CA PHE A 58 33.63 2.31 -2.41
C PHE A 58 32.89 3.58 -1.96
N THR A 59 32.58 4.47 -2.91
CA THR A 59 31.82 5.70 -2.64
C THR A 59 30.45 5.39 -2.04
N TYR A 60 29.72 4.39 -2.57
CA TYR A 60 28.43 3.97 -2.01
C TYR A 60 28.56 3.58 -0.54
N ARG A 61 29.61 2.82 -0.18
CA ARG A 61 29.88 2.42 1.21
C ARG A 61 30.21 3.63 2.08
N CYS A 62 31.06 4.54 1.61
CA CYS A 62 31.44 5.74 2.36
C CYS A 62 30.24 6.68 2.59
N VAL A 63 29.44 6.93 1.55
CA VAL A 63 28.22 7.75 1.63
C VAL A 63 27.18 7.10 2.54
N SER A 64 26.89 5.81 2.36
CA SER A 64 25.88 5.11 3.15
C SER A 64 26.21 5.03 4.65
N ARG A 65 27.50 5.01 4.99
CA ARG A 65 28.00 4.96 6.39
C ARG A 65 28.44 6.32 6.94
N ARG A 66 28.47 7.38 6.13
CA ARG A 66 29.00 8.71 6.47
C ARG A 66 30.42 8.67 7.07
N VAL A 67 31.30 7.91 6.42
CA VAL A 67 32.71 7.79 6.81
C VAL A 67 33.35 9.19 6.78
N ALA A 68 34.06 9.59 7.84
CA ALA A 68 34.66 10.92 7.89
C ALA A 68 35.77 11.06 6.83
N ASN A 69 35.96 12.25 6.27
CA ASN A 69 36.98 12.48 5.22
C ASN A 69 38.37 11.94 5.59
N ARG A 70 38.76 12.10 6.87
CA ARG A 70 40.01 11.55 7.40
C ARG A 70 40.03 10.02 7.38
N GLU A 71 38.95 9.38 7.79
CA GLU A 71 38.83 7.90 7.76
C GLU A 71 38.81 7.38 6.32
N VAL A 72 38.20 8.12 5.39
CA VAL A 72 38.27 7.80 3.95
C VAL A 72 39.72 7.85 3.46
N ASP A 73 40.49 8.87 3.87
CA ASP A 73 41.90 8.97 3.53
C ASP A 73 42.70 7.80 4.12
N GLU A 74 42.49 7.47 5.41
CA GLU A 74 43.13 6.33 6.09
C GLU A 74 42.78 4.99 5.42
N ASP A 75 41.50 4.75 5.08
CA ASP A 75 41.06 3.55 4.36
C ASP A 75 41.71 3.43 2.98
N LEU A 76 41.80 4.54 2.24
CA LEU A 76 42.43 4.57 0.91
C LEU A 76 43.95 4.37 0.97
N GLU A 77 44.61 4.83 2.04
CA GLU A 77 46.02 4.55 2.30
C GLU A 77 46.24 3.07 2.61
N LEU A 78 45.43 2.48 3.49
CA LEU A 78 45.49 1.06 3.83
C LEU A 78 45.31 0.17 2.59
N LEU A 79 44.35 0.49 1.70
CA LEU A 79 44.12 -0.25 0.45
C LEU A 79 45.33 -0.26 -0.52
N ARG A 80 46.38 0.55 -0.27
CA ARG A 80 47.62 0.58 -1.06
C ARG A 80 48.79 -0.15 -0.40
N THR A 81 48.56 -0.71 0.78
CA THR A 81 49.54 -1.51 1.52
C THR A 81 49.27 -3.00 1.32
N GLU A 82 49.92 -3.84 2.13
CA GLU A 82 49.71 -5.30 2.19
C GLU A 82 48.27 -5.72 2.51
N TRP A 83 47.36 -4.80 2.85
CA TRP A 83 45.94 -5.10 3.03
C TRP A 83 45.23 -5.49 1.73
N ALA A 84 45.73 -5.04 0.57
CA ALA A 84 45.13 -5.37 -0.72
C ALA A 84 46.16 -5.37 -1.85
N ASP A 85 46.57 -6.57 -2.29
CA ASP A 85 47.61 -6.74 -3.31
C ASP A 85 47.20 -6.27 -4.72
N ASN A 86 45.91 -6.04 -4.97
CA ASN A 86 45.36 -5.65 -6.29
C ASN A 86 44.08 -4.82 -6.19
N THR A 87 44.11 -3.71 -5.43
CA THR A 87 42.94 -2.81 -5.35
C THR A 87 42.58 -2.22 -6.71
N ARG A 88 41.29 -2.26 -7.07
CA ARG A 88 40.74 -1.60 -8.27
C ARG A 88 40.20 -0.19 -7.98
N VAL A 89 40.23 0.24 -6.71
CA VAL A 89 39.83 1.60 -6.30
C VAL A 89 40.93 2.58 -6.71
N THR A 90 40.57 3.64 -7.43
CA THR A 90 41.51 4.57 -8.06
C THR A 90 41.67 5.89 -7.31
N PHE A 91 40.81 6.20 -6.34
CA PHE A 91 40.84 7.45 -5.56
C PHE A 91 42.12 7.61 -4.74
N ARG A 92 42.75 8.80 -4.79
CA ARG A 92 43.95 9.11 -3.98
C ARG A 92 43.64 9.47 -2.54
N ASN A 93 42.53 10.16 -2.35
CA ASN A 93 42.06 10.71 -1.09
C ASN A 93 40.56 11.00 -1.24
N HIS A 94 39.92 11.45 -0.16
CA HIS A 94 38.51 11.83 -0.12
C HIS A 94 38.14 12.92 -1.14
N ARG A 95 39.08 13.81 -1.54
CA ARG A 95 38.78 14.86 -2.54
C ARG A 95 38.59 14.29 -3.94
N ASP A 96 39.28 13.20 -4.27
CA ASP A 96 39.06 12.49 -5.54
C ASP A 96 37.69 11.83 -5.55
N MET A 97 37.31 11.21 -4.43
CA MET A 97 35.98 10.62 -4.23
C MET A 97 34.88 11.69 -4.31
N GLU A 98 35.00 12.80 -3.58
CA GLU A 98 34.02 13.90 -3.60
C GLU A 98 33.89 14.52 -4.99
N ARG A 99 34.97 14.66 -5.77
CA ARG A 99 34.87 15.15 -7.15
C ARG A 99 34.03 14.22 -8.05
N ALA A 100 34.24 12.91 -7.95
CA ALA A 100 33.44 11.95 -8.70
C ALA A 100 31.98 11.93 -8.22
N LEU A 101 31.76 12.07 -6.91
CA LEU A 101 30.44 12.16 -6.31
C LEU A 101 29.72 13.47 -6.70
N ASP A 102 30.41 14.60 -6.78
CA ASP A 102 29.86 15.87 -7.26
C ASP A 102 29.39 15.79 -8.71
N ALA A 103 30.20 15.16 -9.58
CA ALA A 103 29.77 14.85 -10.93
C ALA A 103 28.54 13.93 -10.93
N ALA A 104 28.45 12.96 -10.01
CA ALA A 104 27.29 12.07 -9.92
C ALA A 104 26.02 12.82 -9.48
N ARG A 105 26.17 13.85 -8.61
CA ARG A 105 25.11 14.75 -8.15
C ARG A 105 24.59 15.67 -9.26
N GLU A 106 25.37 15.97 -10.31
CA GLU A 106 24.90 16.77 -11.46
C GLU A 106 23.74 16.11 -12.22
N GLY A 107 23.63 14.78 -12.16
CA GLY A 107 22.47 14.06 -12.70
C GLY A 107 21.18 14.24 -11.88
N ASN A 108 21.20 14.92 -10.74
CA ASN A 108 20.05 15.16 -9.87
C ASN A 108 19.63 16.63 -9.87
N VAL A 109 18.36 16.88 -9.53
CA VAL A 109 17.87 18.24 -9.29
C VAL A 109 18.45 18.76 -7.98
N ARG A 110 19.24 19.84 -8.05
CA ARG A 110 19.91 20.42 -6.89
C ARG A 110 18.91 21.18 -5.99
N PHE A 111 19.18 21.13 -4.69
CA PHE A 111 18.56 22.07 -3.76
C PHE A 111 19.12 23.47 -4.00
N HIS A 112 18.28 24.47 -3.90
CA HIS A 112 18.67 25.87 -3.89
C HIS A 112 18.08 26.57 -2.68
N THR A 113 18.78 27.60 -2.23
CA THR A 113 18.38 28.39 -1.07
C THR A 113 17.85 29.74 -1.53
N THR A 114 16.70 30.12 -1.01
CA THR A 114 16.12 31.45 -1.19
C THR A 114 15.74 32.03 0.17
N GLN A 115 15.61 33.35 0.24
CA GLN A 115 15.18 34.05 1.44
C GLN A 115 13.98 34.91 1.11
N ILE A 116 12.94 34.81 1.93
CA ILE A 116 11.73 35.62 1.81
C ILE A 116 11.50 36.43 3.08
N SER A 117 10.95 37.64 2.91
CA SER A 117 10.52 38.49 4.01
C SER A 117 9.00 38.45 4.10
N ILE A 118 8.48 38.15 5.29
CA ILE A 118 7.04 38.04 5.56
C ILE A 118 6.66 39.08 6.59
N ASP A 119 5.92 40.10 6.16
CA ASP A 119 5.35 41.09 7.06
C ASP A 119 4.12 40.53 7.76
N PHE A 120 4.00 40.73 9.07
CA PHE A 120 2.85 40.32 9.86
C PHE A 120 2.32 41.50 10.66
N GLU A 121 1.05 41.79 10.46
CA GLU A 121 0.32 42.85 11.16
C GLU A 121 -0.27 42.27 12.44
N GLY A 122 0.57 42.17 13.47
CA GLY A 122 0.20 41.76 14.83
C GLY A 122 0.39 42.91 15.82
N ARG A 123 -0.39 42.93 16.89
CA ARG A 123 -0.22 43.85 18.02
C ARG A 123 1.00 43.50 18.86
N GLU A 124 1.25 42.21 19.11
CA GLU A 124 2.36 41.74 19.95
C GLU A 124 3.46 41.04 19.16
N LEU A 125 3.11 40.34 18.08
CA LEU A 125 4.04 39.66 17.18
C LEU A 125 4.16 40.35 15.82
N GLY A 126 3.80 41.63 15.75
CA GLY A 126 3.93 42.41 14.52
C GLY A 126 5.39 42.61 14.10
N GLY A 127 5.66 42.50 12.81
CA GLY A 127 7.00 42.73 12.26
C GLY A 127 7.29 41.95 10.97
N THR A 128 8.52 42.09 10.49
CA THR A 128 9.02 41.40 9.30
C THR A 128 9.83 40.17 9.72
N TYR A 129 9.44 39.01 9.22
CA TYR A 129 10.10 37.73 9.49
C TYR A 129 10.84 37.27 8.25
N ASN A 130 12.15 37.14 8.36
CA ASN A 130 12.98 36.56 7.30
C ASN A 130 13.00 35.04 7.42
N VAL A 131 12.62 34.36 6.34
CA VAL A 131 12.56 32.90 6.27
C VAL A 131 13.50 32.44 5.16
N GLU A 132 14.53 31.68 5.54
CA GLU A 132 15.36 30.94 4.59
C GLU A 132 14.65 29.65 4.22
N ILE A 133 14.53 29.38 2.92
CA ILE A 133 13.90 28.19 2.37
C ILE A 133 14.93 27.50 1.49
N GLN A 134 15.13 26.21 1.74
CA GLN A 134 15.96 25.34 0.92
C GLN A 134 15.08 24.28 0.28
N PHE A 135 15.03 24.27 -1.05
CA PHE A 135 14.14 23.38 -1.77
C PHE A 135 14.64 23.02 -3.18
N ARG A 136 14.07 21.96 -3.76
CA ARG A 136 14.19 21.60 -5.16
C ARG A 136 12.99 22.13 -5.92
N ASP A 137 13.22 22.69 -7.10
CA ASP A 137 12.14 23.12 -7.97
C ASP A 137 11.31 21.88 -8.39
N PRO A 138 10.00 21.82 -8.06
CA PRO A 138 9.16 20.68 -8.37
C PRO A 138 9.01 20.46 -9.88
N TRP A 139 9.04 21.51 -10.69
CA TRP A 139 8.99 21.37 -12.15
C TRP A 139 10.25 20.72 -12.71
N GLU A 140 11.43 21.08 -12.20
CA GLU A 140 12.68 20.43 -12.63
C GLU A 140 12.70 18.95 -12.23
N VAL A 141 12.14 18.60 -11.06
CA VAL A 141 11.95 17.20 -10.64
C VAL A 141 11.00 16.47 -11.61
N MET A 142 9.83 17.04 -11.90
CA MET A 142 8.88 16.46 -12.84
C MET A 142 9.51 16.29 -14.24
N LYS A 143 10.17 17.32 -14.77
CA LYS A 143 10.84 17.25 -16.08
C LYS A 143 11.90 16.17 -16.15
N ARG A 144 12.68 15.99 -15.09
CA ARG A 144 13.67 14.91 -15.04
C ARG A 144 12.97 13.56 -15.22
N TRP A 145 11.91 13.29 -14.46
CA TRP A 145 11.17 12.03 -14.60
C TRP A 145 10.48 11.89 -15.96
N LEU A 146 9.89 12.97 -16.49
CA LEU A 146 9.26 12.96 -17.82
C LEU A 146 10.26 12.61 -18.92
N ARG A 147 11.52 13.04 -18.80
CA ARG A 147 12.61 12.81 -19.76
C ARG A 147 13.31 11.46 -19.58
N ASP A 148 13.03 10.75 -18.49
CA ASP A 148 13.77 9.54 -18.14
C ASP A 148 13.25 8.34 -18.94
N GLU A 149 14.08 7.84 -19.85
CA GLU A 149 13.76 6.70 -20.72
C GLU A 149 13.49 5.42 -19.91
N THR A 150 14.11 5.27 -18.73
CA THR A 150 13.89 4.09 -17.86
C THR A 150 12.52 4.08 -17.20
N LEU A 151 11.87 5.26 -17.10
CA LEU A 151 10.53 5.40 -16.55
C LEU A 151 9.43 5.31 -17.61
N ALA A 152 9.76 5.44 -18.89
CA ALA A 152 8.78 5.41 -19.97
C ALA A 152 7.93 4.12 -20.01
N PRO A 153 8.50 2.89 -19.80
CA PRO A 153 7.71 1.66 -19.82
C PRO A 153 6.69 1.54 -18.69
N VAL A 154 6.91 2.24 -17.58
CA VAL A 154 6.04 2.25 -16.38
C VAL A 154 5.28 3.56 -16.23
N SER A 155 5.20 4.35 -17.31
CA SER A 155 4.52 5.65 -17.35
C SER A 155 3.30 5.62 -18.27
N THR A 156 2.22 6.23 -17.82
CA THR A 156 1.01 6.48 -18.61
C THR A 156 0.84 7.97 -18.85
N TRP A 157 0.89 8.41 -20.11
CA TRP A 157 0.90 9.84 -20.47
C TRP A 157 -0.47 10.50 -20.62
N PHE A 158 -1.54 9.70 -20.70
CA PHE A 158 -2.91 10.17 -20.91
C PHE A 158 -3.88 9.33 -20.09
N SER A 159 -5.05 9.87 -19.77
CA SER A 159 -6.10 9.10 -19.13
C SER A 159 -6.56 7.90 -19.98
N GLN A 160 -7.18 6.93 -19.34
CA GLN A 160 -7.78 5.78 -20.01
C GLN A 160 -8.99 5.30 -19.23
N GLU A 161 -10.01 4.84 -19.93
CA GLU A 161 -11.14 4.15 -19.32
C GLU A 161 -10.89 2.64 -19.42
N ARG A 162 -11.07 1.92 -18.32
CA ARG A 162 -10.95 0.46 -18.27
C ARG A 162 -12.28 -0.15 -17.87
N TYR A 163 -12.62 -1.30 -18.44
CA TYR A 163 -13.89 -1.98 -18.18
C TYR A 163 -13.66 -3.48 -18.02
N LEU A 164 -14.16 -4.06 -16.93
CA LEU A 164 -14.19 -5.51 -16.76
C LEU A 164 -15.33 -6.07 -17.60
N CYS A 165 -15.00 -6.90 -18.59
CA CYS A 165 -15.93 -7.45 -19.56
C CYS A 165 -16.02 -8.98 -19.41
N MET A 166 -17.24 -9.50 -19.49
CA MET A 166 -17.57 -10.91 -19.32
C MET A 166 -18.41 -11.39 -20.52
N GLU A 167 -18.56 -12.70 -20.68
CA GLU A 167 -19.42 -13.34 -21.69
C GLU A 167 -19.14 -12.85 -23.12
N ARG A 168 -17.88 -12.56 -23.44
CA ARG A 168 -17.45 -12.10 -24.77
C ARG A 168 -18.14 -10.80 -25.21
N LYS A 169 -18.57 -9.96 -24.28
CA LYS A 169 -19.24 -8.69 -24.56
C LYS A 169 -18.57 -7.54 -23.84
N VAL A 170 -18.38 -6.42 -24.56
CA VAL A 170 -17.90 -5.17 -23.94
C VAL A 170 -19.03 -4.57 -23.09
N ASP A 171 -18.76 -4.39 -21.80
CA ASP A 171 -19.68 -3.77 -20.85
C ASP A 171 -19.14 -2.43 -20.36
N PHE A 172 -19.68 -1.34 -20.90
CA PHE A 172 -19.30 0.02 -20.49
C PHE A 172 -19.97 0.48 -19.18
N SER A 173 -20.87 -0.32 -18.60
CA SER A 173 -21.58 0.05 -17.37
C SER A 173 -20.76 -0.19 -16.10
N ASN A 174 -19.69 -0.99 -16.19
CA ASN A 174 -18.86 -1.38 -15.05
C ASN A 174 -17.39 -0.91 -15.19
N PRO A 175 -17.12 0.41 -15.14
CA PRO A 175 -15.76 0.93 -15.20
C PRO A 175 -14.89 0.41 -14.05
N LEU A 176 -13.61 0.24 -14.34
CA LEU A 176 -12.56 -0.23 -13.45
C LEU A 176 -11.65 0.94 -13.07
N TYR A 177 -11.38 1.05 -11.77
CA TYR A 177 -10.51 2.07 -11.17
C TYR A 177 -9.34 1.39 -10.45
N GLU A 178 -8.12 1.78 -10.79
CA GLU A 178 -6.86 1.25 -10.23
C GLU A 178 -5.87 2.39 -10.01
N GLU A 179 -5.25 2.89 -11.08
CA GLU A 179 -4.28 4.00 -11.07
C GLU A 179 -4.97 5.34 -11.32
N PRO A 180 -4.32 6.48 -11.01
CA PRO A 180 -4.90 7.80 -11.26
C PRO A 180 -5.32 8.04 -12.72
N CYS A 181 -4.65 7.42 -13.70
CA CYS A 181 -5.01 7.52 -15.12
C CYS A 181 -6.35 6.87 -15.47
N THR A 182 -6.86 5.98 -14.61
CA THR A 182 -8.20 5.39 -14.73
C THR A 182 -9.28 6.18 -13.99
N GLY A 183 -8.89 7.19 -13.21
CA GLY A 183 -9.80 8.07 -12.48
C GLY A 183 -10.40 9.15 -13.39
N THR A 184 -11.63 9.55 -13.07
CA THR A 184 -12.38 10.51 -13.90
C THR A 184 -11.74 11.90 -13.95
N THR A 185 -11.04 12.34 -12.90
CA THR A 185 -10.47 13.70 -12.86
C THR A 185 -9.38 13.89 -13.90
N TRP A 186 -8.55 12.87 -14.15
CA TRP A 186 -7.53 12.97 -15.18
C TRP A 186 -8.18 13.16 -16.55
N GLY A 187 -9.16 12.32 -16.91
CA GLY A 187 -9.87 12.45 -18.19
C GLY A 187 -10.52 13.81 -18.38
N VAL A 188 -11.21 14.34 -17.36
CA VAL A 188 -11.80 15.68 -17.40
C VAL A 188 -10.76 16.77 -17.65
N VAL A 189 -9.55 16.61 -17.10
CA VAL A 189 -8.47 17.56 -17.35
C VAL A 189 -7.92 17.41 -18.76
N ASP A 190 -7.62 16.18 -19.21
CA ASP A 190 -7.12 15.92 -20.56
C ASP A 190 -8.09 16.46 -21.63
N ASP A 191 -9.40 16.30 -21.44
CA ASP A 191 -10.46 16.86 -22.31
C ASP A 191 -10.45 18.41 -22.36
N ALA A 192 -10.07 19.05 -21.25
CA ALA A 192 -10.08 20.51 -21.11
C ALA A 192 -8.77 21.17 -21.57
N LEU A 193 -7.72 20.39 -21.84
CA LEU A 193 -6.44 20.92 -22.30
C LEU A 193 -6.57 21.47 -23.73
N PRO A 194 -5.83 22.56 -24.06
CA PRO A 194 -5.90 23.15 -25.38
C PRO A 194 -5.28 22.22 -26.43
N VAL A 195 -5.96 22.04 -27.56
CA VAL A 195 -5.40 21.32 -28.70
C VAL A 195 -4.22 22.13 -29.29
N ASN A 196 -3.11 21.46 -29.54
CA ASN A 196 -1.92 22.07 -30.13
C ASN A 196 -1.56 21.35 -31.44
N GLU A 197 -1.44 22.11 -32.52
CA GLU A 197 -1.20 21.57 -33.87
C GLU A 197 0.19 20.94 -34.03
N LYS A 198 1.17 21.33 -33.20
CA LYS A 198 2.57 20.93 -33.33
C LYS A 198 2.93 19.73 -32.47
N TYR A 199 2.43 19.68 -31.24
CA TYR A 199 2.75 18.64 -30.26
C TYR A 199 1.50 18.26 -29.46
N PRO A 200 1.28 16.98 -29.15
CA PRO A 200 0.15 16.59 -28.30
C PRO A 200 0.28 17.21 -26.90
N THR A 201 -0.85 17.53 -26.30
CA THR A 201 -0.94 18.12 -24.95
C THR A 201 -1.35 17.07 -23.93
N CYS A 202 -0.69 17.05 -22.78
CA CYS A 202 -1.02 16.10 -21.71
C CYS A 202 -1.00 16.72 -20.33
N TYR A 203 -1.85 16.18 -19.45
CA TYR A 203 -1.84 16.49 -18.04
C TYR A 203 -0.70 15.74 -17.34
N VAL A 204 -0.02 16.44 -16.42
CA VAL A 204 1.06 15.88 -15.60
C VAL A 204 0.65 15.97 -14.12
N PRO A 205 -0.12 15.00 -13.61
CA PRO A 205 -0.63 15.03 -12.25
C PRO A 205 0.46 14.76 -11.21
N GLY A 206 0.54 15.62 -10.21
CA GLY A 206 1.36 15.48 -9.02
C GLY A 206 0.58 14.98 -7.81
N HIS A 207 1.26 14.22 -6.96
CA HIS A 207 0.83 13.86 -5.61
C HIS A 207 1.75 14.54 -4.61
N VAL A 208 1.16 15.37 -3.75
CA VAL A 208 1.85 16.05 -2.66
C VAL A 208 1.56 15.34 -1.35
N TRP A 209 2.64 15.07 -0.60
CA TRP A 209 2.57 14.60 0.77
C TRP A 209 3.45 15.46 1.65
N LEU A 210 2.95 15.79 2.83
CA LEU A 210 3.64 16.62 3.80
C LEU A 210 3.09 16.28 5.18
N ASP A 211 4.00 16.00 6.12
CA ASP A 211 3.65 15.71 7.52
C ASP A 211 4.85 15.95 8.43
N LYS A 212 4.58 16.19 9.71
CA LYS A 212 5.59 16.33 10.76
C LYS A 212 5.85 14.96 11.40
N GLY A 213 7.10 14.53 11.41
CA GLY A 213 7.49 13.30 12.10
C GLY A 213 8.65 13.51 13.06
N LEU A 214 8.67 12.69 14.12
CA LEU A 214 9.83 12.59 15.00
C LEU A 214 10.97 11.88 14.25
N VAL A 215 12.14 12.49 14.26
CA VAL A 215 13.39 11.93 13.70
C VAL A 215 14.41 11.59 14.79
N SER A 216 14.07 11.92 16.03
CA SER A 216 14.70 11.47 17.25
C SER A 216 13.70 11.65 18.39
N THR A 217 14.11 11.35 19.62
CA THR A 217 13.25 11.53 20.81
C THR A 217 12.78 12.97 21.04
N LYS A 218 13.46 13.98 20.46
CA LYS A 218 13.16 15.40 20.69
C LYS A 218 13.04 16.25 19.42
N VAL A 219 13.57 15.78 18.29
CA VAL A 219 13.58 16.56 17.04
C VAL A 219 12.47 16.10 16.12
N LYS A 220 11.75 17.07 15.57
CA LYS A 220 10.75 16.89 14.54
C LYS A 220 11.23 17.51 13.25
N MET A 221 11.03 16.83 12.14
CA MET A 221 11.25 17.37 10.80
C MET A 221 9.95 17.33 10.02
N HIS A 222 9.85 18.20 9.02
CA HIS A 222 8.63 18.40 8.23
C HIS A 222 8.93 18.27 6.73
N PRO A 223 9.19 17.05 6.23
CA PRO A 223 9.47 16.80 4.82
C PRO A 223 8.29 17.18 3.91
N PHE A 224 8.59 17.78 2.77
CA PHE A 224 7.66 18.04 1.66
C PHE A 224 8.03 17.12 0.49
N LEU A 225 7.15 16.18 0.15
CA LEU A 225 7.37 15.19 -0.89
C LEU A 225 6.49 15.43 -2.12
N LEU A 226 7.04 15.10 -3.28
CA LEU A 226 6.35 15.05 -4.56
C LEU A 226 6.45 13.66 -5.17
N ARG A 227 5.37 13.21 -5.82
CA ARG A 227 5.35 12.01 -6.66
C ARG A 227 4.65 12.31 -7.99
N GLY A 228 5.08 11.68 -9.07
CA GLY A 228 4.42 11.77 -10.38
C GLY A 228 3.33 10.72 -10.54
N CYS A 229 2.06 11.12 -10.58
CA CYS A 229 0.92 10.19 -10.68
C CYS A 229 0.82 9.47 -12.04
N TRP A 230 1.59 9.88 -13.04
CA TRP A 230 1.71 9.19 -14.31
C TRP A 230 2.61 7.96 -14.27
N ILE A 231 3.44 7.84 -13.23
CA ILE A 231 4.26 6.67 -12.97
C ILE A 231 3.41 5.67 -12.19
N GLU A 232 3.41 4.41 -12.62
CA GLU A 232 2.71 3.32 -11.94
C GLU A 232 3.07 3.26 -10.45
N SER A 233 2.07 2.98 -9.62
CA SER A 233 2.21 3.01 -8.17
C SER A 233 3.25 2.01 -7.63
N ALA A 234 3.60 0.95 -8.36
CA ALA A 234 4.66 0.01 -7.98
C ALA A 234 6.04 0.67 -7.97
N THR A 235 6.31 1.55 -8.93
CA THR A 235 7.55 2.32 -9.03
C THR A 235 7.46 3.59 -8.19
N ARG A 236 6.36 4.34 -8.32
CA ARG A 236 6.14 5.63 -7.65
C ARG A 236 6.15 5.57 -6.12
N ASN A 237 5.69 4.45 -5.55
CA ASN A 237 5.67 4.25 -4.10
C ASN A 237 6.94 3.56 -3.57
N GLY A 238 7.90 3.23 -4.44
CA GLY A 238 9.20 2.68 -4.07
C GLY A 238 10.24 3.74 -3.74
N SER A 239 11.45 3.29 -3.38
CA SER A 239 12.61 4.13 -3.02
C SER A 239 13.61 4.33 -4.18
N GLY A 240 13.29 3.83 -5.38
CA GLY A 240 14.14 3.91 -6.57
C GLY A 240 13.85 5.13 -7.46
N ASN A 241 14.43 5.12 -8.66
CA ASN A 241 14.12 6.11 -9.69
C ASN A 241 12.60 6.14 -9.99
N GLY A 242 12.03 7.34 -10.12
CA GLY A 242 10.57 7.52 -10.25
C GLY A 242 9.78 7.41 -8.94
N GLY A 243 10.43 7.12 -7.81
CA GLY A 243 9.84 7.17 -6.47
C GLY A 243 9.58 8.60 -5.96
N ALA A 244 9.37 8.76 -4.65
CA ALA A 244 9.13 10.08 -4.06
C ALA A 244 10.37 10.97 -4.07
N ALA A 245 10.20 12.24 -4.48
CA ALA A 245 11.24 13.26 -4.36
C ALA A 245 11.02 14.13 -3.13
N LEU A 246 12.06 14.32 -2.32
CA LEU A 246 12.10 15.34 -1.29
C LEU A 246 12.27 16.72 -1.93
N LEU A 247 11.22 17.54 -1.89
CA LEU A 247 11.29 18.93 -2.33
C LEU A 247 12.02 19.80 -1.31
N GLY A 248 11.95 19.48 -0.01
CA GLY A 248 12.61 20.23 1.05
C GLY A 248 11.93 20.02 2.40
N PHE A 249 12.27 20.87 3.36
CA PHE A 249 11.67 20.86 4.69
C PHE A 249 10.93 22.17 4.95
N VAL A 250 9.72 22.09 5.52
CA VAL A 250 9.03 23.29 5.99
C VAL A 250 9.60 23.72 7.33
N LEU A 251 10.41 24.78 7.30
CA LEU A 251 11.09 25.34 8.45
C LEU A 251 10.38 26.58 8.98
N MET A 252 10.07 26.56 10.28
CA MET A 252 9.66 27.77 10.99
C MET A 252 10.89 28.65 11.29
N PRO A 253 10.78 29.97 11.31
CA PRO A 253 11.85 30.87 11.76
C PRO A 253 12.30 30.53 13.18
N ALA A 254 13.60 30.71 13.48
CA ALA A 254 14.17 30.43 14.80
C ALA A 254 13.41 31.18 15.92
N ALA A 255 13.06 32.45 15.68
CA ALA A 255 12.27 33.28 16.59
C ALA A 255 10.90 32.68 16.98
N LEU A 256 10.34 31.77 16.17
CA LEU A 256 9.08 31.09 16.48
C LEU A 256 9.28 29.67 17.02
N ARG A 257 10.44 29.04 16.77
CA ARG A 257 10.79 27.73 17.32
C ARG A 257 11.10 27.78 18.82
N GLU A 258 11.66 28.90 19.28
CA GLU A 258 12.03 29.10 20.69
C GLU A 258 10.82 29.43 21.59
N ILE A 259 9.68 29.78 21.00
CA ILE A 259 8.46 30.06 21.74
C ILE A 259 7.75 28.74 22.06
N ASP A 260 7.58 28.41 23.35
CA ASP A 260 6.69 27.31 23.76
C ASP A 260 5.22 27.72 23.59
N PRO A 261 4.48 27.14 22.62
CA PRO A 261 3.10 27.54 22.34
C PRO A 261 2.16 27.31 23.52
N LYS A 262 2.50 26.41 24.47
CA LYS A 262 1.69 26.12 25.66
C LYS A 262 1.70 27.27 26.66
N THR A 263 2.72 28.10 26.63
CA THR A 263 2.84 29.27 27.52
C THR A 263 2.07 30.48 27.00
N LEU A 264 1.74 30.51 25.72
CA LEU A 264 1.02 31.60 25.07
C LEU A 264 -0.45 31.61 25.44
N LYS A 265 -0.99 32.80 25.70
CA LYS A 265 -2.41 33.04 26.00
C LYS A 265 -2.93 34.26 25.23
N GLY A 266 -4.25 34.38 25.11
CA GLY A 266 -4.92 35.56 24.58
C GLY A 266 -4.49 35.96 23.16
N VAL A 267 -4.25 37.25 22.97
CA VAL A 267 -3.89 37.87 21.67
C VAL A 267 -2.62 37.25 21.11
N ARG A 268 -1.56 37.13 21.93
CA ARG A 268 -0.27 36.55 21.52
C ARG A 268 -0.39 35.14 20.95
N ARG A 269 -1.25 34.30 21.54
CA ARG A 269 -1.49 32.93 21.02
C ARG A 269 -2.17 32.96 19.65
N THR A 270 -3.18 33.80 19.50
CA THR A 270 -3.95 33.95 18.26
C THR A 270 -3.06 34.49 17.13
N GLU A 271 -2.22 35.47 17.45
CA GLU A 271 -1.22 36.01 16.53
C GLU A 271 -0.16 34.98 16.16
N TYR A 272 0.36 34.21 17.13
CA TYR A 272 1.34 33.15 16.87
C TYR A 272 0.78 32.10 15.90
N ASP A 273 -0.44 31.62 16.14
CA ASP A 273 -1.07 30.63 15.27
C ASP A 273 -1.33 31.19 13.86
N SER A 274 -1.70 32.48 13.75
CA SER A 274 -1.94 33.16 12.47
C SER A 274 -0.65 33.39 11.68
N LEU A 275 0.41 33.85 12.36
CA LEU A 275 1.74 34.03 11.80
C LEU A 275 2.31 32.69 11.32
N LYS A 276 2.19 31.62 12.14
CA LYS A 276 2.61 30.26 11.79
C LYS A 276 1.96 29.80 10.48
N ARG A 277 0.63 29.97 10.34
CA ARG A 277 -0.08 29.64 9.09
C ARG A 277 0.38 30.48 7.92
N LYS A 278 0.55 31.80 8.10
CA LYS A 278 1.03 32.71 7.05
C LYS A 278 2.40 32.28 6.53
N ILE A 279 3.34 31.99 7.43
CA ILE A 279 4.67 31.51 7.07
C ILE A 279 4.58 30.19 6.33
N TYR A 280 3.89 29.21 6.91
CA TYR A 280 3.73 27.87 6.34
C TYR A 280 3.24 27.93 4.88
N HIS A 281 2.17 28.66 4.63
CA HIS A 281 1.61 28.79 3.29
C HIS A 281 2.50 29.57 2.33
N THR A 282 3.18 30.61 2.82
CA THR A 282 4.10 31.39 1.99
C THR A 282 5.27 30.52 1.55
N VAL A 283 5.82 29.69 2.45
CA VAL A 283 6.86 28.71 2.14
C VAL A 283 6.35 27.71 1.08
N CYS A 284 5.17 27.12 1.28
CA CYS A 284 4.59 26.18 0.32
C CYS A 284 4.35 26.81 -1.05
N ARG A 285 3.85 28.05 -1.09
CA ARG A 285 3.69 28.82 -2.33
C ARG A 285 5.00 29.03 -3.07
N VAL A 286 6.08 29.38 -2.36
CA VAL A 286 7.40 29.59 -2.96
C VAL A 286 7.94 28.30 -3.55
N VAL A 287 7.82 27.18 -2.81
CA VAL A 287 8.26 25.86 -3.29
C VAL A 287 7.51 25.46 -4.57
N MET A 288 6.20 25.71 -4.62
CA MET A 288 5.33 25.29 -5.74
C MET A 288 5.24 26.31 -6.89
N ALA A 289 5.89 27.47 -6.77
CA ALA A 289 5.69 28.61 -7.68
C ALA A 289 5.98 28.30 -9.14
N SER A 290 6.94 27.41 -9.42
CA SER A 290 7.34 27.04 -10.78
C SER A 290 6.21 26.34 -11.55
N LEU A 291 5.28 25.67 -10.86
CA LEU A 291 4.16 24.96 -11.50
C LEU A 291 3.01 25.91 -11.88
N GLU A 292 2.83 27.04 -11.17
CA GLU A 292 1.66 27.93 -11.35
C GLU A 292 1.49 28.37 -12.80
N ARG A 293 2.51 28.99 -13.40
CA ARG A 293 2.45 29.48 -14.78
C ARG A 293 2.27 28.34 -15.79
N ARG A 294 2.85 27.17 -15.50
CA ARG A 294 2.87 26.00 -16.38
C ARG A 294 1.56 25.25 -16.37
N SER A 295 0.86 25.23 -15.23
CA SER A 295 -0.50 24.69 -15.16
C SER A 295 -1.45 25.36 -16.15
N ARG A 296 -1.24 26.65 -16.46
CA ARG A 296 -2.09 27.43 -17.39
C ARG A 296 -1.62 27.39 -18.84
N ASN A 297 -0.30 27.44 -19.05
CA ASN A 297 0.28 27.65 -20.39
C ASN A 297 0.96 26.41 -20.98
N GLY A 298 1.22 25.39 -20.17
CA GLY A 298 2.02 24.25 -20.51
C GLY A 298 3.50 24.58 -20.74
N GLU A 299 4.32 23.54 -20.89
CA GLU A 299 5.71 23.63 -21.37
C GLU A 299 6.02 22.45 -22.29
N ALA A 300 6.63 22.70 -23.44
CA ALA A 300 7.03 21.64 -24.37
C ALA A 300 8.25 20.88 -23.81
N VAL A 301 8.11 19.57 -23.63
CA VAL A 301 9.14 18.69 -23.09
C VAL A 301 9.27 17.47 -23.99
N ARG A 302 10.51 17.05 -24.28
CA ARG A 302 10.78 15.73 -24.88
C ARG A 302 10.69 14.68 -23.78
N PHE A 303 9.79 13.73 -23.93
CA PHE A 303 9.57 12.69 -22.93
C PHE A 303 10.55 11.52 -23.16
N GLY A 304 10.68 10.63 -22.18
CA GLY A 304 11.55 9.45 -22.21
C GLY A 304 11.16 8.43 -23.29
N ASP A 305 9.97 8.54 -23.88
CA ASP A 305 9.57 7.76 -25.07
C ASP A 305 9.96 8.45 -26.39
N GLY A 306 10.75 9.52 -26.33
CA GLY A 306 11.24 10.28 -27.48
C GLY A 306 10.26 11.32 -28.04
N VAL A 307 9.00 11.31 -27.63
CA VAL A 307 7.95 12.19 -28.14
C VAL A 307 7.96 13.54 -27.42
N ILE A 308 7.83 14.64 -28.17
CA ILE A 308 7.68 15.97 -27.58
C ILE A 308 6.21 16.21 -27.31
N ARG A 309 5.87 16.59 -26.06
CA ARG A 309 4.51 16.93 -25.64
C ARG A 309 4.49 18.28 -24.94
N VAL A 310 3.37 18.98 -25.00
CA VAL A 310 3.13 20.15 -24.13
C VAL A 310 2.53 19.66 -22.82
N ALA A 311 3.33 19.70 -21.76
CA ALA A 311 2.99 19.20 -20.45
C ALA A 311 2.35 20.28 -19.57
N TYR A 312 1.18 19.99 -19.01
CA TYR A 312 0.43 20.85 -18.09
C TYR A 312 0.44 20.23 -16.68
N PRO A 313 1.30 20.71 -15.75
CA PRO A 313 1.34 20.18 -14.40
C PRO A 313 0.14 20.62 -13.57
N GLY A 314 -0.32 19.75 -12.66
CA GLY A 314 -1.29 20.09 -11.62
C GLY A 314 -1.22 19.16 -10.42
N ILE A 315 -1.97 19.44 -9.37
CA ILE A 315 -1.99 18.67 -8.12
C ILE A 315 -3.30 17.88 -8.04
N LEU A 316 -3.19 16.56 -8.21
CA LEU A 316 -4.33 15.65 -8.24
C LEU A 316 -4.62 15.05 -6.86
N ILE A 317 -3.57 14.77 -6.08
CA ILE A 317 -3.66 14.10 -4.79
C ILE A 317 -2.90 14.91 -3.75
N GLU A 318 -3.60 15.26 -2.67
CA GLU A 318 -3.03 15.73 -1.41
C GLU A 318 -3.27 14.66 -0.34
N SER A 319 -2.19 14.07 0.15
CA SER A 319 -2.21 13.03 1.18
C SER A 319 -1.52 13.56 2.44
N MET A 320 -2.31 13.89 3.46
CA MET A 320 -1.80 14.42 4.73
C MET A 320 -2.72 13.98 5.86
N ASP A 321 -2.21 13.95 7.09
CA ASP A 321 -3.07 13.81 8.26
C ASP A 321 -4.02 15.01 8.39
N PHE A 322 -5.04 14.94 9.24
CA PHE A 322 -6.01 16.04 9.32
C PHE A 322 -5.42 17.34 9.89
N GLU A 323 -4.50 17.27 10.86
CA GLU A 323 -3.94 18.50 11.44
C GLU A 323 -3.18 19.27 10.37
N GLU A 324 -2.41 18.54 9.56
CA GLU A 324 -1.63 19.09 8.47
C GLU A 324 -2.51 19.51 7.29
N MET A 325 -3.52 18.72 6.93
CA MET A 325 -4.51 19.10 5.91
C MET A 325 -5.27 20.38 6.30
N ALA A 326 -5.60 20.56 7.59
CA ALA A 326 -6.24 21.78 8.08
C ALA A 326 -5.30 22.99 7.98
N ALA A 327 -4.01 22.81 8.28
CA ALA A 327 -3.00 23.84 8.07
C ALA A 327 -2.85 24.17 6.58
N TRP A 328 -2.70 23.16 5.73
CA TRP A 328 -2.58 23.24 4.27
C TRP A 328 -3.77 23.96 3.64
N LEU A 329 -5.00 23.63 3.99
CA LEU A 329 -6.20 24.24 3.38
C LEU A 329 -6.66 25.53 4.07
N ALA A 330 -5.95 25.97 5.11
CA ALA A 330 -6.37 27.05 6.01
C ALA A 330 -7.77 26.83 6.62
N ILE A 331 -8.08 25.59 6.95
CA ILE A 331 -9.33 25.17 7.58
C ILE A 331 -9.12 25.14 9.10
N ARG A 332 -10.18 25.43 9.83
CA ARG A 332 -10.16 25.39 11.30
C ARG A 332 -10.05 23.94 11.79
N ASN A 333 -9.76 23.80 13.08
CA ASN A 333 -9.60 22.48 13.69
C ASN A 333 -10.91 21.65 13.67
N SER A 334 -10.80 20.41 14.15
CA SER A 334 -11.90 19.43 14.17
C SER A 334 -13.10 19.82 15.02
N ARG A 335 -13.01 20.86 15.85
CA ARG A 335 -14.11 21.40 16.67
C ARG A 335 -14.77 22.62 16.05
N SER A 336 -14.40 23.01 14.84
CA SER A 336 -15.10 24.07 14.13
C SER A 336 -16.49 23.62 13.68
N ASN A 337 -17.38 24.59 13.42
CA ASN A 337 -18.73 24.31 12.92
C ASN A 337 -18.72 23.49 11.62
N HIS A 338 -17.72 23.71 10.77
CA HIS A 338 -17.56 23.01 9.49
C HIS A 338 -16.13 22.47 9.32
N PRO A 339 -15.79 21.35 9.97
CA PRO A 339 -14.40 20.88 10.09
C PRO A 339 -13.91 20.09 8.87
N CYS A 340 -14.80 19.68 7.96
CA CYS A 340 -14.43 18.85 6.83
C CYS A 340 -13.63 19.63 5.78
N PRO A 341 -12.51 19.07 5.27
CA PRO A 341 -11.74 19.72 4.22
C PRO A 341 -12.40 19.74 2.84
N LYS A 342 -13.42 18.90 2.62
CA LYS A 342 -14.04 18.70 1.29
C LYS A 342 -15.46 19.24 1.18
N CYS A 343 -16.14 19.47 2.31
CA CYS A 343 -17.53 19.94 2.32
C CYS A 343 -17.84 20.79 3.55
N LEU A 344 -19.02 21.40 3.55
CA LEU A 344 -19.56 22.25 4.61
C LEU A 344 -20.51 21.47 5.55
N VAL A 345 -20.20 20.21 5.86
CA VAL A 345 -20.95 19.45 6.89
C VAL A 345 -20.87 20.16 8.24
N HIS A 346 -21.96 20.18 9.01
CA HIS A 346 -21.94 20.72 10.36
C HIS A 346 -21.29 19.75 11.35
N HIS A 347 -20.69 20.27 12.42
CA HIS A 347 -19.99 19.47 13.44
C HIS A 347 -20.90 18.41 14.10
N ASP A 348 -22.20 18.70 14.24
CA ASP A 348 -23.20 17.80 14.84
C ASP A 348 -23.70 16.71 13.87
N ASP A 349 -23.35 16.82 12.59
CA ASP A 349 -23.80 15.92 11.52
C ASP A 349 -22.68 15.00 11.02
N LEU A 350 -21.52 14.95 11.71
CA LEU A 350 -20.36 14.17 11.27
C LEU A 350 -20.61 12.65 11.25
N HIS A 351 -21.58 12.17 12.04
CA HIS A 351 -21.99 10.76 12.04
C HIS A 351 -22.87 10.37 10.83
N LYS A 352 -23.48 11.35 10.14
CA LYS A 352 -24.44 11.12 9.04
C LYS A 352 -23.70 10.99 7.70
N LEU A 353 -23.26 9.78 7.39
CA LEU A 353 -22.44 9.43 6.23
C LEU A 353 -23.17 9.56 4.89
N PHE A 354 -24.51 9.53 4.88
CA PHE A 354 -25.32 9.69 3.67
C PHE A 354 -25.95 11.07 3.53
N GLN A 355 -25.79 11.95 4.53
CA GLN A 355 -26.24 13.33 4.43
C GLN A 355 -25.30 14.12 3.50
N ARG A 356 -25.84 14.59 2.38
CA ARG A 356 -25.08 15.43 1.45
C ARG A 356 -24.88 16.83 2.03
N SER A 357 -23.65 17.31 1.97
CA SER A 357 -23.26 18.67 2.34
C SER A 357 -22.64 19.38 1.14
N GLU A 358 -22.74 20.70 1.09
CA GLU A 358 -22.18 21.52 0.01
C GLU A 358 -20.66 21.29 -0.09
N ARG A 359 -20.16 21.08 -1.31
CA ARG A 359 -18.72 20.86 -1.55
C ARG A 359 -17.94 22.16 -1.46
N ARG A 360 -16.75 22.09 -0.86
CA ARG A 360 -15.77 23.16 -0.96
C ARG A 360 -15.13 23.08 -2.34
N THR A 361 -15.02 24.22 -3.02
CA THR A 361 -14.28 24.37 -4.26
C THR A 361 -13.45 25.65 -4.19
N SER A 362 -12.42 25.74 -5.01
CA SER A 362 -11.61 26.95 -5.16
C SER A 362 -12.49 28.16 -5.47
N GLN A 363 -13.52 27.96 -6.30
CA GLN A 363 -14.46 29.02 -6.67
C GLN A 363 -15.33 29.42 -5.48
N SER A 364 -15.94 28.47 -4.75
CA SER A 364 -16.84 28.80 -3.64
C SER A 364 -16.09 29.44 -2.47
N MET A 365 -14.94 28.89 -2.10
CA MET A 365 -14.15 29.41 -0.97
C MET A 365 -13.49 30.77 -1.29
N ARG A 366 -13.11 31.01 -2.56
CA ARG A 366 -12.67 32.35 -2.99
C ARG A 366 -13.76 33.39 -2.83
N ARG A 367 -15.01 33.08 -3.20
CA ARG A 367 -16.15 34.01 -3.02
C ARG A 367 -16.38 34.37 -1.55
N VAL A 368 -16.25 33.39 -0.64
CA VAL A 368 -16.33 33.63 0.81
C VAL A 368 -15.24 34.60 1.26
N LEU A 369 -13.99 34.38 0.82
CA LEU A 369 -12.87 35.26 1.17
C LEU A 369 -13.00 36.67 0.60
N THR A 370 -13.47 36.82 -0.64
CA THR A 370 -13.74 38.14 -1.25
C THR A 370 -14.85 38.89 -0.51
N ARG A 371 -15.87 38.18 -0.02
CA ARG A 371 -16.88 38.81 0.85
C ARG A 371 -16.25 39.26 2.18
N ALA A 372 -15.42 38.41 2.78
CA ALA A 372 -14.71 38.70 4.02
C ALA A 372 -13.78 39.93 3.94
N GLU A 373 -13.21 40.23 2.77
CA GLU A 373 -12.37 41.42 2.55
C GLU A 373 -13.10 42.75 2.78
N ASN A 374 -14.43 42.76 2.58
CA ASN A 374 -15.26 43.96 2.67
C ASN A 374 -15.96 44.11 4.03
N LEU A 375 -15.64 43.24 5.00
CA LEU A 375 -16.24 43.21 6.33
C LEU A 375 -15.29 43.74 7.39
N ASN A 376 -15.84 44.24 8.50
CA ASN A 376 -15.01 44.58 9.66
C ASN A 376 -14.46 43.31 10.33
N ALA A 377 -13.51 43.46 11.26
CA ALA A 377 -12.80 42.32 11.85
C ALA A 377 -13.71 41.29 12.52
N THR A 378 -14.77 41.72 13.21
CA THR A 378 -15.72 40.84 13.91
C THR A 378 -16.61 40.11 12.92
N GLU A 379 -17.26 40.84 12.01
CA GLU A 379 -18.14 40.27 10.98
C GLU A 379 -17.40 39.29 10.07
N ARG A 380 -16.14 39.61 9.73
CA ARG A 380 -15.25 38.75 8.97
C ARG A 380 -14.98 37.44 9.70
N GLU A 381 -14.64 37.51 10.99
CA GLU A 381 -14.36 36.32 11.79
C GLU A 381 -15.61 35.43 11.92
N ASP A 382 -16.79 36.03 12.10
CA ASP A 382 -18.06 35.28 12.18
C ASP A 382 -18.41 34.62 10.85
N LEU A 383 -18.25 35.31 9.72
CA LEU A 383 -18.40 34.72 8.39
C LEU A 383 -17.42 33.56 8.19
N LEU A 384 -16.14 33.75 8.49
CA LEU A 384 -15.15 32.69 8.28
C LEU A 384 -15.39 31.48 9.20
N LYS A 385 -15.86 31.69 10.44
CA LYS A 385 -16.31 30.61 11.33
C LYS A 385 -17.49 29.84 10.76
N SER A 386 -18.46 30.52 10.13
CA SER A 386 -19.61 29.87 9.49
C SER A 386 -19.24 29.03 8.26
N TYR A 387 -18.00 29.12 7.78
CA TYR A 387 -17.45 28.25 6.75
C TYR A 387 -16.26 27.41 7.24
N GLY A 388 -15.93 27.45 8.54
CA GLY A 388 -14.76 26.73 9.10
C GLY A 388 -13.41 27.17 8.51
N LEU A 389 -13.29 28.40 8.02
CA LEU A 389 -12.07 28.93 7.38
C LEU A 389 -11.27 29.84 8.30
N HIS A 390 -9.97 29.95 8.02
CA HIS A 390 -9.14 31.08 8.44
C HIS A 390 -9.08 32.14 7.34
N TYR A 391 -8.77 33.39 7.70
CA TYR A 391 -8.64 34.48 6.72
C TYR A 391 -7.33 34.34 5.94
N PHE A 392 -7.34 33.47 4.93
CA PHE A 392 -6.17 33.12 4.16
C PHE A 392 -6.54 32.79 2.71
N LYS A 393 -5.78 33.31 1.74
CA LYS A 393 -5.96 33.00 0.31
C LYS A 393 -5.07 31.83 -0.07
N HIS A 394 -5.68 30.68 -0.34
CA HIS A 394 -4.93 29.48 -0.71
C HIS A 394 -4.18 29.69 -2.03
N PHE A 395 -2.89 29.31 -2.08
CA PHE A 395 -2.05 29.59 -3.25
C PHE A 395 -2.44 28.75 -4.48
N LEU A 396 -2.92 27.51 -4.29
CA LEU A 396 -3.42 26.67 -5.40
C LEU A 396 -4.66 27.24 -6.10
N TRP A 397 -5.35 28.25 -5.56
CA TRP A 397 -6.46 28.89 -6.26
C TRP A 397 -6.04 29.54 -7.58
N THR A 398 -4.76 29.87 -7.76
CA THR A 398 -4.28 30.44 -9.01
C THR A 398 -3.76 29.37 -9.98
N PHE A 399 -3.71 28.11 -9.58
CA PHE A 399 -3.26 27.00 -10.42
C PHE A 399 -4.46 26.45 -11.20
N ASP A 400 -4.25 26.11 -12.46
CA ASP A 400 -5.22 25.33 -13.20
C ASP A 400 -5.08 23.84 -12.78
N HIS A 401 -6.15 23.08 -12.92
CA HIS A 401 -6.16 21.63 -12.70
C HIS A 401 -5.65 21.18 -11.30
N SER A 402 -5.84 22.03 -10.28
CA SER A 402 -5.29 21.82 -8.92
C SER A 402 -6.24 22.32 -7.81
N ASP A 403 -7.53 21.95 -7.86
CA ASP A 403 -8.47 22.33 -6.80
C ASP A 403 -8.07 21.63 -5.48
N PRO A 404 -7.69 22.38 -4.43
CA PRO A 404 -7.09 21.77 -3.24
C PRO A 404 -8.12 20.99 -2.41
N TYR A 405 -9.39 21.36 -2.47
CA TYR A 405 -10.46 20.65 -1.74
C TYR A 405 -10.84 19.34 -2.43
N ALA A 406 -10.79 19.32 -3.77
CA ALA A 406 -10.94 18.10 -4.54
C ALA A 406 -9.70 17.20 -4.37
N ALA A 407 -8.49 17.77 -4.36
CA ALA A 407 -7.23 17.03 -4.24
C ALA A 407 -7.02 16.40 -2.86
N ALA A 408 -7.53 17.01 -1.77
CA ALA A 408 -7.60 16.41 -0.44
C ALA A 408 -8.24 15.02 -0.52
N SER A 409 -7.50 13.98 -0.12
CA SER A 409 -7.88 12.59 -0.39
C SER A 409 -8.19 11.80 0.87
N TYR A 410 -9.04 10.77 0.71
CA TYR A 410 -9.36 9.84 1.78
C TYR A 410 -8.13 9.01 2.21
N ASP A 411 -7.76 9.13 3.48
CA ASP A 411 -6.68 8.32 4.05
C ASP A 411 -7.21 7.14 4.86
N LEU A 412 -7.01 5.93 4.31
CA LEU A 412 -7.43 4.68 4.93
C LEU A 412 -6.73 4.42 6.27
N LEU A 413 -5.45 4.80 6.40
CA LEU A 413 -4.65 4.51 7.59
C LEU A 413 -5.12 5.37 8.78
N HIS A 414 -5.04 6.70 8.65
CA HIS A 414 -5.36 7.56 9.79
C HIS A 414 -6.85 7.70 10.04
N TYR A 415 -7.71 7.56 9.02
CA TYR A 415 -9.14 7.74 9.20
C TYR A 415 -9.85 6.45 9.58
N PHE A 416 -9.46 5.29 9.04
CA PHE A 416 -10.11 4.02 9.35
C PHE A 416 -9.30 3.21 10.36
N ASP A 417 -8.11 2.73 9.98
CA ASP A 417 -7.33 1.72 10.71
C ASP A 417 -6.95 2.17 12.12
N GLY A 418 -6.19 3.27 12.22
CA GLY A 418 -5.83 3.89 13.49
C GLY A 418 -6.88 4.90 13.99
N GLY A 419 -7.82 5.29 13.13
CA GLY A 419 -8.84 6.31 13.40
C GLY A 419 -10.11 5.73 14.01
N LYS A 420 -11.10 5.44 13.15
CA LYS A 420 -12.40 4.86 13.54
C LYS A 420 -12.23 3.58 14.35
N TRP A 421 -11.40 2.65 13.88
CA TRP A 421 -11.20 1.37 14.55
C TRP A 421 -10.36 1.52 15.81
N GLY A 422 -9.05 1.80 15.66
CA GLY A 422 -8.11 1.77 16.78
C GLY A 422 -8.41 2.74 17.93
N ARG A 423 -8.89 3.96 17.64
CA ARG A 423 -9.10 5.02 18.65
C ARG A 423 -10.55 5.21 19.11
N HIS A 424 -11.53 4.64 18.42
CA HIS A 424 -12.94 4.80 18.81
C HIS A 424 -13.60 3.46 19.09
N VAL A 425 -13.83 2.63 18.08
CA VAL A 425 -14.61 1.39 18.27
C VAL A 425 -13.86 0.36 19.12
N TRP A 426 -12.55 0.17 18.87
CA TRP A 426 -11.74 -0.73 19.68
C TRP A 426 -11.65 -0.29 21.14
N VAL A 427 -11.57 1.02 21.40
CA VAL A 427 -11.56 1.57 22.76
C VAL A 427 -12.86 1.23 23.50
N SER A 428 -14.02 1.43 22.87
CA SER A 428 -15.32 1.07 23.46
C SER A 428 -15.46 -0.43 23.70
N ILE A 429 -14.91 -1.28 22.82
CA ILE A 429 -14.87 -2.73 23.03
C ILE A 429 -13.97 -3.07 24.22
N LYS A 430 -12.77 -2.47 24.32
CA LYS A 430 -11.85 -2.68 25.46
C LYS A 430 -12.53 -2.31 26.78
N GLU A 431 -13.14 -1.13 26.85
CA GLU A 431 -13.86 -0.64 28.03
C GLU A 431 -14.99 -1.61 28.41
N TYR A 432 -15.81 -2.03 27.45
CA TYR A 432 -16.87 -3.01 27.68
C TYR A 432 -16.32 -4.34 28.23
N LEU A 433 -15.27 -4.88 27.62
CA LEU A 433 -14.65 -6.14 28.06
C LEU A 433 -14.08 -6.02 29.48
N GLN A 434 -13.49 -4.88 29.83
CA GLN A 434 -12.94 -4.63 31.16
C GLN A 434 -14.04 -4.50 32.22
N SER A 435 -15.05 -3.66 31.98
CA SER A 435 -16.17 -3.45 32.90
C SER A 435 -16.99 -4.71 33.18
N ASN A 436 -16.97 -5.67 32.26
CA ASN A 436 -17.68 -6.95 32.40
C ASN A 436 -16.77 -8.13 32.80
N GLY A 437 -15.48 -7.89 33.10
CA GLY A 437 -14.55 -8.96 33.49
C GLY A 437 -14.22 -9.98 32.39
N LEU A 438 -14.43 -9.62 31.11
CA LEU A 438 -14.26 -10.49 29.95
C LEU A 438 -12.89 -10.33 29.25
N ALA A 439 -12.11 -9.29 29.62
CA ALA A 439 -10.86 -8.95 28.95
C ALA A 439 -9.81 -10.08 28.95
N SER A 440 -9.61 -10.76 30.08
CA SER A 440 -8.65 -11.88 30.15
C SER A 440 -9.05 -13.01 29.20
N ARG A 441 -10.33 -13.38 29.21
CA ARG A 441 -10.87 -14.45 28.36
C ARG A 441 -10.78 -14.11 26.87
N PHE A 442 -11.01 -12.84 26.51
CA PHE A 442 -10.80 -12.37 25.15
C PHE A 442 -9.33 -12.49 24.71
N ASN A 443 -8.39 -12.10 25.57
CA ASN A 443 -6.95 -12.25 25.28
C ASN A 443 -6.56 -13.72 25.14
N ASP A 444 -7.10 -14.61 25.98
CA ASP A 444 -6.85 -16.05 25.85
C ASP A 444 -7.32 -16.60 24.50
N TYR A 445 -8.46 -16.13 23.98
CA TYR A 445 -8.96 -16.48 22.65
C TYR A 445 -8.06 -15.93 21.54
N MET A 446 -7.62 -14.68 21.66
CA MET A 446 -6.69 -14.07 20.71
C MET A 446 -5.32 -14.77 20.69
N ASN A 447 -4.83 -15.24 21.84
CA ASN A 447 -3.59 -16.02 21.95
C ASN A 447 -3.71 -17.45 21.36
N GLN A 448 -4.91 -18.01 21.35
CA GLN A 448 -5.21 -19.30 20.70
C GLN A 448 -5.56 -19.17 19.22
N PHE A 449 -5.72 -17.94 18.72
CA PHE A 449 -6.08 -17.69 17.33
C PHE A 449 -5.05 -18.31 16.37
N PRO A 450 -5.49 -19.01 15.29
CA PRO A 450 -4.58 -19.71 14.40
C PRO A 450 -3.52 -18.79 13.78
N ARG A 451 -2.32 -19.33 13.61
CA ARG A 451 -1.23 -18.60 12.93
C ARG A 451 -1.48 -18.60 11.43
N TRP A 452 -1.30 -17.45 10.80
CA TRP A 452 -1.43 -17.30 9.35
C TRP A 452 -0.30 -16.43 8.79
N ARG A 453 0.10 -16.67 7.54
CA ARG A 453 1.15 -15.87 6.90
C ARG A 453 0.65 -14.43 6.72
N GLY A 454 1.47 -13.46 7.09
CA GLY A 454 1.14 -12.04 6.97
C GLY A 454 0.16 -11.52 8.03
N LEU A 455 -0.27 -12.36 8.99
CA LEU A 455 -1.10 -11.94 10.11
C LEU A 455 -0.27 -11.91 11.40
N LYS A 456 -0.17 -10.74 12.03
CA LYS A 456 0.53 -10.60 13.32
C LYS A 456 -0.25 -11.32 14.41
N HIS A 457 0.44 -12.12 15.20
CA HIS A 457 -0.17 -12.75 16.36
C HIS A 457 -0.01 -11.85 17.60
N ILE A 458 -1.13 -11.52 18.23
CA ILE A 458 -1.21 -10.56 19.33
C ILE A 458 -1.89 -11.25 20.51
N SER A 459 -1.13 -11.58 21.54
CA SER A 459 -1.60 -12.34 22.70
C SER A 459 -2.47 -11.52 23.66
N SER A 460 -2.15 -10.24 23.85
CA SER A 460 -2.83 -9.36 24.82
C SER A 460 -3.28 -8.05 24.18
N PRO A 461 -4.19 -8.08 23.19
CA PRO A 461 -4.63 -6.86 22.49
C PRO A 461 -5.32 -5.84 23.40
N THR A 462 -5.97 -6.24 24.50
CA THR A 462 -6.64 -5.27 25.40
C THR A 462 -5.68 -4.40 26.20
N THR A 463 -4.38 -4.75 26.26
CA THR A 463 -3.35 -3.95 26.93
C THR A 463 -2.65 -2.97 25.98
N ILE A 464 -3.04 -2.96 24.70
CA ILE A 464 -2.46 -2.06 23.69
C ILE A 464 -3.25 -0.75 23.70
N ASP A 465 -2.58 0.32 24.13
CA ASP A 465 -3.14 1.67 24.07
C ASP A 465 -2.73 2.42 22.80
N TYR A 466 -1.48 2.20 22.35
CA TYR A 466 -0.95 2.80 21.14
C TYR A 466 -0.10 1.79 20.37
N SER A 467 -0.33 1.70 19.06
CA SER A 467 0.47 0.91 18.14
C SER A 467 0.32 1.47 16.72
N GLU A 468 1.11 0.92 15.79
CA GLU A 468 0.99 1.21 14.36
C GLU A 468 -0.37 0.73 13.81
N GLY A 469 -0.85 1.38 12.75
CA GLY A 469 -2.17 1.06 12.18
C GLY A 469 -2.29 -0.40 11.72
N GLN A 470 -1.20 -1.03 11.26
CA GLN A 470 -1.21 -2.44 10.87
C GLN A 470 -1.56 -3.36 12.04
N THR A 471 -1.03 -3.10 13.26
CA THR A 471 -1.42 -3.86 14.46
C THR A 471 -2.93 -3.80 14.67
N PHE A 472 -3.56 -2.64 14.52
CA PHE A 472 -5.00 -2.51 14.70
C PHE A 472 -5.80 -3.24 13.61
N VAL A 473 -5.34 -3.25 12.36
CA VAL A 473 -5.94 -4.07 11.29
C VAL A 473 -5.88 -5.56 11.64
N ASP A 474 -4.74 -6.04 12.14
CA ASP A 474 -4.59 -7.44 12.55
C ASP A 474 -5.52 -7.79 13.73
N ILE A 475 -5.69 -6.88 14.69
CA ILE A 475 -6.69 -7.03 15.76
C ILE A 475 -8.10 -7.11 15.14
N LEU A 476 -8.47 -6.22 14.22
CA LEU A 476 -9.79 -6.22 13.58
C LEU A 476 -10.09 -7.56 12.90
N LYS A 477 -9.14 -8.12 12.14
CA LYS A 477 -9.29 -9.40 11.43
C LYS A 477 -9.58 -10.56 12.38
N CYS A 478 -8.92 -10.58 13.55
CA CYS A 478 -9.04 -11.67 14.53
C CYS A 478 -10.19 -11.50 15.53
N THR A 479 -10.77 -10.29 15.65
CA THR A 479 -11.69 -9.96 16.75
C THR A 479 -13.00 -10.75 16.69
N LEU A 480 -13.57 -10.96 15.50
CA LEU A 480 -14.93 -11.50 15.37
C LEU A 480 -15.08 -12.92 15.96
N PRO A 481 -14.23 -13.92 15.62
CA PRO A 481 -14.33 -15.27 16.20
C PRO A 481 -14.13 -15.29 17.72
N CYS A 482 -13.39 -14.32 18.27
CA CYS A 482 -13.11 -14.19 19.70
C CYS A 482 -14.24 -13.49 20.48
N LEU A 483 -15.09 -12.69 19.82
CA LEU A 483 -16.18 -11.96 20.48
C LEU A 483 -17.53 -12.65 20.40
N VAL A 484 -17.82 -13.36 19.30
CA VAL A 484 -19.21 -13.70 18.94
C VAL A 484 -19.96 -14.53 20.00
N GLN A 485 -19.25 -15.40 20.73
CA GLN A 485 -19.80 -16.21 21.83
C GLN A 485 -19.51 -15.61 23.21
N LEU A 486 -18.51 -14.74 23.30
CA LEU A 486 -18.10 -14.12 24.55
C LEU A 486 -19.10 -13.05 25.00
N LEU A 487 -19.69 -12.33 24.05
CA LEU A 487 -20.68 -11.29 24.30
C LEU A 487 -22.12 -11.85 24.32
N PRO A 488 -23.09 -11.12 24.92
CA PRO A 488 -24.49 -11.51 24.92
C PRO A 488 -25.04 -11.75 23.51
N ARG A 489 -26.17 -12.47 23.44
CA ARG A 489 -26.88 -12.68 22.18
C ARG A 489 -27.26 -11.37 21.53
N ASN A 490 -27.16 -11.30 20.20
CA ASN A 490 -27.47 -10.11 19.41
C ASN A 490 -26.70 -8.84 19.84
N SER A 491 -25.42 -8.97 20.17
CA SER A 491 -24.57 -7.85 20.58
C SER A 491 -24.30 -6.88 19.42
N CYS A 492 -24.57 -5.58 19.64
CA CYS A 492 -24.23 -4.51 18.68
C CYS A 492 -22.72 -4.38 18.45
N LEU A 493 -21.88 -4.70 19.45
CA LEU A 493 -20.42 -4.69 19.33
C LEU A 493 -19.91 -5.75 18.35
N VAL A 494 -20.57 -6.90 18.27
CA VAL A 494 -20.24 -7.93 17.26
C VAL A 494 -20.65 -7.44 15.86
N ARG A 495 -21.83 -6.85 15.73
CA ARG A 495 -22.35 -6.34 14.44
C ARG A 495 -21.48 -5.20 13.88
N ILE A 496 -21.10 -4.23 14.70
CA ILE A 496 -20.21 -3.13 14.26
C ILE A 496 -18.82 -3.66 13.87
N VAL A 497 -18.25 -4.63 14.59
CA VAL A 497 -16.98 -5.26 14.19
C VAL A 497 -17.11 -5.90 12.82
N ARG A 498 -18.19 -6.65 12.58
CA ARG A 498 -18.41 -7.27 11.27
C ARG A 498 -18.60 -6.23 10.16
N ALA A 499 -19.41 -5.19 10.40
CA ALA A 499 -19.59 -4.10 9.44
C ALA A 499 -18.27 -3.41 9.09
N MET A 500 -17.42 -3.16 10.10
CA MET A 500 -16.10 -2.57 9.91
C MET A 500 -15.13 -3.49 9.15
N GLN A 501 -15.13 -4.80 9.43
CA GLN A 501 -14.31 -5.76 8.67
C GLN A 501 -14.64 -5.72 7.17
N LYS A 502 -15.92 -5.75 6.82
CA LYS A 502 -16.39 -5.72 5.42
C LYS A 502 -16.11 -4.39 4.74
N ALA A 503 -16.41 -3.26 5.39
CA ALA A 503 -16.11 -1.95 4.83
C ALA A 503 -14.60 -1.77 4.63
N ARG A 504 -13.78 -2.20 5.62
CA ARG A 504 -12.33 -2.06 5.54
C ARG A 504 -11.70 -2.86 4.41
N ILE A 505 -12.13 -4.10 4.19
CA ILE A 505 -11.54 -4.93 3.15
C ILE A 505 -11.83 -4.34 1.76
N MET A 506 -13.06 -3.87 1.52
CA MET A 506 -13.45 -3.22 0.26
C MET A 506 -12.73 -1.87 0.04
N LEU A 507 -12.53 -1.06 1.10
CA LEU A 507 -11.73 0.17 1.02
C LEU A 507 -10.25 -0.09 0.68
N GLY A 508 -9.76 -1.31 0.94
CA GLY A 508 -8.37 -1.72 0.75
C GLY A 508 -8.05 -2.31 -0.62
N LEU A 509 -9.04 -2.52 -1.48
CA LEU A 509 -8.86 -3.11 -2.81
C LEU A 509 -7.85 -2.30 -3.64
N SER A 510 -6.89 -2.99 -4.27
CA SER A 510 -5.95 -2.38 -5.23
C SER A 510 -6.62 -2.01 -6.55
N VAL A 511 -7.66 -2.75 -6.92
CA VAL A 511 -8.51 -2.53 -8.10
C VAL A 511 -9.97 -2.59 -7.67
N THR A 512 -10.77 -1.63 -8.10
CA THR A 512 -12.22 -1.62 -7.86
C THR A 512 -12.98 -1.42 -9.17
N THR A 513 -14.26 -1.74 -9.16
CA THR A 513 -15.19 -1.59 -10.27
C THR A 513 -16.41 -0.81 -9.79
N ARG A 514 -17.30 -0.38 -10.70
CA ARG A 514 -18.56 0.25 -10.29
C ARG A 514 -19.38 -0.67 -9.38
N THR A 515 -19.51 -1.95 -9.73
CA THR A 515 -20.19 -2.96 -8.90
C THR A 515 -19.59 -3.06 -7.50
N ARG A 516 -18.26 -3.15 -7.39
CA ARG A 516 -17.56 -3.20 -6.09
C ARG A 516 -17.76 -1.92 -5.28
N LEU A 517 -17.80 -0.75 -5.92
CA LEU A 517 -18.08 0.53 -5.26
C LEU A 517 -19.53 0.64 -4.78
N ASP A 518 -20.49 0.12 -5.54
CA ASP A 518 -21.89 0.06 -5.13
C ASP A 518 -22.05 -0.91 -3.93
N HIS A 519 -21.36 -2.05 -3.93
CA HIS A 519 -21.29 -2.94 -2.76
C HIS A 519 -20.65 -2.25 -1.55
N LEU A 520 -19.55 -1.53 -1.74
CA LEU A 520 -18.94 -0.72 -0.66
C LEU A 520 -19.93 0.31 -0.11
N ASN A 521 -20.71 0.96 -0.97
CA ASN A 521 -21.73 1.93 -0.54
C ASN A 521 -22.77 1.29 0.38
N ASP A 522 -23.24 0.08 0.06
CA ASP A 522 -24.17 -0.68 0.89
C ASP A 522 -23.54 -1.12 2.22
N LEU A 523 -22.26 -1.49 2.22
CA LEU A 523 -21.52 -1.79 3.44
C LEU A 523 -21.34 -0.55 4.33
N VAL A 524 -21.17 0.64 3.75
CA VAL A 524 -21.10 1.89 4.51
C VAL A 524 -22.45 2.21 5.17
N ARG A 525 -23.59 1.88 4.53
CA ARG A 525 -24.92 1.98 5.17
C ARG A 525 -25.03 1.05 6.37
N GLN A 526 -24.69 -0.22 6.19
CA GLN A 526 -24.69 -1.20 7.29
C GLN A 526 -23.77 -0.78 8.45
N TYR A 527 -22.65 -0.11 8.14
CA TYR A 527 -21.77 0.45 9.15
C TYR A 527 -22.41 1.63 9.90
N GLU A 528 -23.07 2.55 9.20
CA GLU A 528 -23.82 3.65 9.84
C GLU A 528 -24.93 3.12 10.75
N ASP A 529 -25.70 2.13 10.28
CA ASP A 529 -26.73 1.46 11.09
C ASP A 529 -26.14 0.83 12.36
N ALA A 530 -25.03 0.10 12.23
CA ALA A 530 -24.34 -0.48 13.38
C ALA A 530 -23.76 0.57 14.35
N CYS A 531 -23.33 1.74 13.84
CA CYS A 531 -22.94 2.88 14.69
C CYS A 531 -24.13 3.40 15.49
N ASN A 532 -25.30 3.54 14.88
CA ASN A 532 -26.52 4.00 15.55
C ASN A 532 -26.92 3.03 16.67
N GLU A 533 -26.90 1.72 16.41
CA GLU A 533 -27.19 0.72 17.44
C GLU A 533 -26.21 0.77 18.62
N VAL A 534 -24.91 1.02 18.35
CA VAL A 534 -23.89 1.16 19.40
C VAL A 534 -24.09 2.45 20.19
N PHE A 535 -24.48 3.55 19.53
CA PHE A 535 -24.85 4.79 20.21
C PHE A 535 -26.06 4.57 21.13
N GLU A 536 -27.12 3.93 20.66
CA GLU A 536 -28.31 3.64 21.47
C GLU A 536 -28.00 2.73 22.66
N ALA A 537 -27.17 1.70 22.47
CA ALA A 537 -26.87 0.73 23.51
C ALA A 537 -25.84 1.22 24.54
N LEU A 538 -24.84 2.01 24.12
CA LEU A 538 -23.67 2.35 24.94
C LEU A 538 -23.42 3.86 25.08
N GLY A 539 -24.19 4.72 24.42
CA GLY A 539 -24.00 6.17 24.44
C GLY A 539 -22.74 6.64 23.69
N LYS A 540 -22.15 5.80 22.83
CA LYS A 540 -20.92 6.14 22.11
C LYS A 540 -21.19 7.16 21.01
N ASP A 541 -20.72 8.39 21.19
CA ASP A 541 -20.84 9.44 20.18
C ASP A 541 -19.91 9.19 18.97
N PHE A 542 -20.48 9.23 17.76
CA PHE A 542 -19.79 9.09 16.48
C PHE A 542 -19.58 10.43 15.73
N ASN A 543 -19.86 11.58 16.36
CA ASN A 543 -19.61 12.91 15.80
C ASN A 543 -18.13 13.32 15.86
N PHE A 544 -17.30 12.66 15.06
CA PHE A 544 -15.91 13.02 14.89
C PHE A 544 -15.53 13.03 13.42
N LEU A 545 -14.61 13.92 13.02
CA LEU A 545 -14.34 14.15 11.60
C LEU A 545 -13.89 12.91 10.84
N LYS A 546 -13.10 12.05 11.50
CA LYS A 546 -12.67 10.79 10.88
C LYS A 546 -13.86 9.90 10.52
N GLN A 547 -14.99 9.95 11.23
CA GLN A 547 -16.23 9.26 10.86
C GLN A 547 -16.71 9.75 9.51
N HIS A 548 -16.94 11.06 9.41
CA HIS A 548 -17.47 11.73 8.24
C HIS A 548 -16.64 11.53 6.96
N SER A 549 -15.31 11.40 7.06
CA SER A 549 -14.45 11.28 5.88
C SER A 549 -14.81 10.11 4.96
N LEU A 550 -15.49 9.07 5.48
CA LEU A 550 -15.96 7.93 4.70
C LEU A 550 -16.99 8.33 3.61
N THR A 551 -17.74 9.41 3.82
CA THR A 551 -18.66 10.03 2.84
C THR A 551 -17.97 10.39 1.52
N HIS A 552 -16.64 10.54 1.53
CA HIS A 552 -15.86 10.99 0.38
C HIS A 552 -15.06 9.88 -0.29
N ALA A 553 -14.96 8.70 0.33
CA ALA A 553 -14.07 7.62 -0.14
C ALA A 553 -14.42 7.12 -1.55
N ILE A 554 -15.72 6.88 -1.83
CA ILE A 554 -16.17 6.36 -3.13
C ILE A 554 -15.87 7.35 -4.26
N GLU A 555 -16.16 8.64 -4.04
CA GLU A 555 -15.87 9.68 -5.03
C GLU A 555 -14.36 9.86 -5.24
N ASP A 556 -13.56 9.77 -4.18
CA ASP A 556 -12.10 9.75 -4.31
C ASP A 556 -11.63 8.56 -5.16
N PHE A 557 -12.26 7.38 -4.99
CA PHE A 557 -11.89 6.21 -5.78
C PHE A 557 -12.25 6.33 -7.26
N MET A 558 -13.42 6.88 -7.56
CA MET A 558 -13.82 7.17 -8.93
C MET A 558 -12.95 8.24 -9.58
N SER A 559 -12.54 9.25 -8.83
CA SER A 559 -11.82 10.42 -9.36
C SER A 559 -10.31 10.20 -9.51
N LYS A 560 -9.69 9.38 -8.65
CA LYS A 560 -8.22 9.27 -8.50
C LYS A 560 -7.70 7.82 -8.47
N GLY A 561 -8.55 6.82 -8.66
CA GLY A 561 -8.19 5.41 -8.48
C GLY A 561 -8.21 4.99 -7.00
N THR A 562 -7.64 3.83 -6.66
CA THR A 562 -7.87 3.22 -5.34
C THR A 562 -7.07 3.86 -4.19
N SER A 563 -7.36 3.43 -2.95
CA SER A 563 -6.72 3.96 -1.73
C SER A 563 -5.18 3.85 -1.75
N ARG A 564 -4.61 2.89 -2.49
CA ARG A 564 -3.16 2.74 -2.71
C ARG A 564 -2.50 4.00 -3.27
N ASN A 565 -3.24 4.85 -4.00
CA ASN A 565 -2.69 6.06 -4.62
C ASN A 565 -2.63 7.27 -3.68
N MET A 566 -3.41 7.25 -2.60
CA MET A 566 -3.69 8.44 -1.77
C MET A 566 -3.50 8.25 -0.26
N ASN A 567 -3.21 7.02 0.16
CA ASN A 567 -2.92 6.64 1.54
C ASN A 567 -1.57 7.21 2.04
N THR A 568 -1.52 7.67 3.30
CA THR A 568 -0.31 8.26 3.92
C THR A 568 0.79 7.25 4.24
N ARG A 569 0.51 5.94 4.28
CA ARG A 569 1.49 4.86 4.56
C ARG A 569 2.78 5.01 3.77
N VAL A 570 2.68 5.41 2.50
CA VAL A 570 3.85 5.57 1.62
C VAL A 570 4.68 6.78 2.05
N GLY A 571 4.05 7.87 2.47
CA GLY A 571 4.73 9.05 3.03
C GLY A 571 5.35 8.79 4.40
N GLU A 572 4.66 8.07 5.28
CA GLU A 572 5.19 7.65 6.58
C GLU A 572 6.41 6.73 6.46
N GLY A 573 6.46 5.88 5.43
CA GLY A 573 7.67 5.11 5.10
C GLY A 573 8.89 6.01 4.85
N PHE A 574 8.69 7.15 4.17
CA PHE A 574 9.74 8.13 3.93
C PHE A 574 10.22 8.82 5.22
N GLN A 575 9.36 8.95 6.23
CA GLN A 575 9.77 9.50 7.53
C GLN A 575 10.92 8.68 8.17
N GLN A 576 10.96 7.36 7.93
CA GLN A 576 12.08 6.52 8.36
C GLN A 576 13.37 6.83 7.60
N GLU A 577 13.28 7.24 6.33
CA GLU A 577 14.43 7.72 5.56
C GLU A 577 14.93 9.05 6.12
N VAL A 578 14.02 9.98 6.44
CA VAL A 578 14.37 11.25 7.10
C VAL A 578 15.02 11.01 8.47
N GLU A 579 14.54 10.05 9.27
CA GLU A 579 15.18 9.66 10.53
C GLU A 579 16.61 9.17 10.30
N LYS A 580 16.84 8.30 9.32
CA LYS A 580 18.19 7.83 8.95
C LYS A 580 19.08 8.98 8.48
N MET A 581 18.54 9.92 7.70
CA MET A 581 19.26 11.14 7.31
C MET A 581 19.63 11.98 8.54
N TYR A 582 18.70 12.17 9.47
CA TYR A 582 18.93 12.93 10.71
C TYR A 582 20.02 12.30 11.58
N GLN A 583 20.01 10.97 11.76
CA GLN A 583 21.05 10.22 12.47
C GLN A 583 22.45 10.43 11.86
N LYS A 584 22.49 10.72 10.56
CA LYS A 584 23.70 11.09 9.82
C LYS A 584 23.97 12.59 9.83
N THR A 585 23.38 13.39 10.71
CA THR A 585 23.73 14.82 10.89
C THR A 585 24.49 15.02 12.20
N ASN A 586 25.09 16.19 12.38
CA ASN A 586 25.63 16.57 13.70
C ASN A 586 24.57 17.16 14.66
N GLY A 587 23.27 17.11 14.28
CA GLY A 587 22.15 17.64 15.06
C GLY A 587 21.97 19.17 15.02
N LYS A 588 22.89 19.94 14.43
CA LYS A 588 22.77 21.41 14.29
C LYS A 588 22.34 21.77 12.88
N ASN A 589 21.24 22.51 12.72
CA ASN A 589 20.68 22.83 11.38
C ASN A 589 20.56 21.57 10.52
N ALA A 590 20.01 20.51 11.10
CA ALA A 590 20.03 19.16 10.53
C ALA A 590 19.30 19.10 9.18
N GLU A 591 18.26 19.91 8.99
CA GLU A 591 17.50 20.02 7.75
C GLU A 591 18.39 20.49 6.59
N ARG A 592 19.32 21.42 6.87
CA ARG A 592 20.29 21.90 5.89
C ARG A 592 21.29 20.83 5.51
N GLN A 593 21.83 20.11 6.49
CA GLN A 593 22.72 18.97 6.23
C GLN A 593 22.03 17.85 5.44
N ALA A 594 20.77 17.57 5.77
CA ALA A 594 19.96 16.57 5.09
C ALA A 594 19.72 16.94 3.61
N SER A 595 19.43 18.21 3.34
CA SER A 595 19.13 18.70 1.99
C SER A 595 20.39 18.90 1.13
N ASP A 596 21.45 19.57 1.65
CA ASP A 596 22.63 19.95 0.86
C ASP A 596 23.50 18.76 0.45
N HIS A 597 23.76 17.81 1.36
CA HIS A 597 24.78 16.77 1.13
C HIS A 597 24.25 15.34 1.21
N LEU A 598 23.33 15.02 2.12
CA LEU A 598 22.92 13.63 2.36
C LEU A 598 21.94 13.13 1.29
N SER A 599 20.81 13.81 1.11
CA SER A 599 19.79 13.41 0.14
C SER A 599 20.34 13.37 -1.29
N SER A 600 21.09 14.38 -1.71
CA SER A 600 21.65 14.45 -3.07
C SER A 600 22.66 13.33 -3.36
N SER A 601 23.54 13.01 -2.40
CA SER A 601 24.55 11.95 -2.55
C SER A 601 23.94 10.56 -2.52
N GLU A 602 23.03 10.31 -1.58
CA GLU A 602 22.38 9.01 -1.44
C GLU A 602 21.54 8.69 -2.68
N GLU A 603 20.81 9.66 -3.21
CA GLU A 603 20.04 9.51 -4.45
C GLU A 603 20.94 9.26 -5.66
N ALA A 604 22.05 10.01 -5.80
CA ALA A 604 23.01 9.80 -6.87
C ALA A 604 23.59 8.37 -6.83
N MET A 605 23.98 7.91 -5.64
CA MET A 605 24.52 6.58 -5.43
C MET A 605 23.49 5.47 -5.59
N ALA A 606 22.23 5.69 -5.17
CA ALA A 606 21.14 4.75 -5.37
C ALA A 606 20.84 4.56 -6.86
N ARG A 607 20.78 5.65 -7.64
CA ARG A 607 20.61 5.63 -9.09
C ARG A 607 21.71 4.82 -9.78
N ILE A 608 22.97 5.13 -9.47
CA ILE A 608 24.13 4.42 -10.05
C ILE A 608 24.10 2.95 -9.66
N LYS A 609 23.74 2.63 -8.40
CA LYS A 609 23.60 1.25 -7.96
C LYS A 609 22.52 0.50 -8.73
N MET A 610 21.36 1.11 -8.97
CA MET A 610 20.30 0.50 -9.78
C MET A 610 20.76 0.20 -11.21
N ALA A 611 21.45 1.15 -11.85
CA ALA A 611 22.00 0.96 -13.19
C ALA A 611 23.03 -0.17 -13.23
N VAL A 612 23.91 -0.25 -12.22
CA VAL A 612 24.90 -1.32 -12.06
C VAL A 612 24.22 -2.68 -11.86
N ASP A 613 23.19 -2.76 -11.02
CA ASP A 613 22.46 -4.00 -10.73
C ASP A 613 21.65 -4.48 -11.95
N GLU A 614 21.18 -3.56 -12.81
CA GLU A 614 20.59 -3.89 -14.11
C GLU A 614 21.63 -4.40 -15.11
N TRP A 615 22.76 -3.70 -15.26
CA TRP A 615 23.87 -4.13 -16.11
C TRP A 615 24.41 -5.51 -15.71
N ARG A 616 24.55 -5.80 -14.41
CA ARG A 616 24.97 -7.13 -13.91
C ARG A 616 23.98 -8.22 -14.29
N ARG A 617 22.68 -7.96 -14.17
CA ARG A 617 21.63 -8.93 -14.56
C ARG A 617 21.70 -9.21 -16.05
N TYR A 618 21.84 -8.17 -16.87
CA TYR A 618 22.00 -8.32 -18.32
C TYR A 618 23.24 -9.14 -18.70
N GLN A 619 24.40 -8.88 -18.06
CA GLN A 619 25.60 -9.70 -18.32
C GLN A 619 25.39 -11.17 -17.94
N GLN A 620 24.74 -11.45 -16.80
CA GLN A 620 24.43 -12.82 -16.40
C GLN A 620 23.49 -13.51 -17.38
N ASP A 621 22.46 -12.82 -17.87
CA ASP A 621 21.52 -13.37 -18.84
C ASP A 621 22.20 -13.63 -20.20
N THR A 622 23.12 -12.75 -20.62
CA THR A 622 23.90 -12.90 -21.87
C THR A 622 24.94 -14.03 -21.76
N ASP A 623 25.62 -14.15 -20.62
CA ASP A 623 26.59 -15.23 -20.33
C ASP A 623 25.90 -16.61 -20.21
N LEU A 624 24.63 -16.63 -19.81
CA LEU A 624 23.79 -17.84 -19.81
C LEU A 624 23.44 -18.26 -21.24
N GLU A 625 23.01 -17.33 -22.11
CA GLU A 625 22.70 -17.66 -23.53
C GLU A 625 23.92 -18.23 -24.31
N ASP A 626 25.15 -17.79 -24.00
CA ASP A 626 26.39 -18.35 -24.59
C ASP A 626 26.86 -19.66 -23.93
N SER A 627 26.48 -19.92 -22.67
CA SER A 627 26.84 -21.17 -21.95
C SER A 627 25.76 -22.26 -22.01
N GLU A 628 24.54 -21.97 -22.45
CA GLU A 628 23.48 -22.99 -22.66
C GLU A 628 23.73 -23.92 -23.87
N ARG A 629 24.82 -23.73 -24.63
CA ARG A 629 25.38 -24.77 -25.52
C ARG A 629 26.29 -25.79 -24.82
N ALA A 630 26.62 -25.60 -23.55
CA ALA A 630 27.46 -26.52 -22.80
C ALA A 630 27.07 -26.55 -21.30
N VAL A 631 26.24 -27.54 -20.96
CA VAL A 631 26.00 -28.06 -19.58
C VAL A 631 25.07 -27.22 -18.71
N ILE A 632 23.77 -27.33 -18.96
CA ILE A 632 22.75 -27.21 -17.90
C ILE A 632 22.41 -28.63 -17.42
N PRO A 633 22.55 -28.96 -16.13
CA PRO A 633 21.80 -30.07 -15.56
C PRO A 633 20.33 -29.66 -15.65
N ARG A 634 19.59 -30.28 -16.57
CA ARG A 634 18.14 -30.15 -16.70
C ARG A 634 17.51 -30.12 -15.31
N ALA A 635 16.69 -29.10 -15.06
CA ALA A 635 15.63 -29.17 -14.08
C ALA A 635 14.67 -30.30 -14.52
N SER A 636 15.07 -31.54 -14.28
CA SER A 636 14.24 -32.71 -14.43
C SER A 636 13.81 -33.13 -13.04
N GLU A 637 12.66 -32.63 -12.61
CA GLU A 637 11.67 -33.37 -11.83
C GLU A 637 10.37 -32.54 -11.75
N VAL A 638 9.55 -32.68 -12.80
CA VAL A 638 8.09 -32.51 -12.85
C VAL A 638 7.51 -31.47 -11.88
N SER A 639 7.33 -30.24 -12.36
CA SER A 639 6.12 -29.48 -12.03
C SER A 639 5.67 -28.75 -13.30
N SER A 640 4.67 -29.31 -13.97
CA SER A 640 3.94 -28.64 -15.05
C SER A 640 2.63 -28.04 -14.54
N GLY A 641 2.50 -27.82 -13.22
CA GLY A 641 1.27 -27.38 -12.57
C GLY A 641 1.45 -26.07 -11.78
N HIS A 642 0.34 -25.50 -11.30
CA HIS A 642 0.31 -24.27 -10.47
C HIS A 642 0.75 -24.49 -9.02
N TRP A 643 1.48 -25.58 -8.72
CA TRP A 643 2.01 -25.85 -7.39
C TRP A 643 3.44 -26.37 -7.38
N THR A 644 4.12 -26.15 -6.25
CA THR A 644 5.44 -26.70 -5.98
C THR A 644 5.53 -27.20 -4.54
N LEU A 645 6.12 -28.36 -4.31
CA LEU A 645 6.38 -28.91 -2.98
C LEU A 645 7.73 -28.44 -2.44
N GLY A 646 7.82 -28.31 -1.11
CA GLY A 646 9.02 -27.88 -0.41
C GLY A 646 9.26 -28.58 0.93
N SER A 647 10.50 -28.47 1.40
CA SER A 647 10.99 -29.13 2.63
C SER A 647 10.70 -30.64 2.66
N PRO A 648 11.23 -31.41 1.67
CA PRO A 648 11.06 -32.86 1.64
C PRO A 648 11.75 -33.54 2.83
N VAL A 649 11.14 -34.62 3.30
CA VAL A 649 11.64 -35.55 4.33
C VAL A 649 12.10 -36.84 3.62
N PRO A 650 13.00 -37.64 4.21
CA PRO A 650 13.41 -38.90 3.60
C PRO A 650 12.25 -39.81 3.19
N ILE A 651 12.41 -40.48 2.05
CA ILE A 651 11.43 -41.40 1.48
C ILE A 651 11.27 -42.62 2.39
N VAL A 652 10.03 -43.03 2.63
CA VAL A 652 9.67 -44.23 3.39
C VAL A 652 8.68 -45.09 2.61
N SER A 653 8.62 -46.40 2.90
CA SER A 653 7.57 -47.24 2.32
C SER A 653 6.22 -46.91 2.95
N VAL A 654 5.13 -47.04 2.19
CA VAL A 654 3.77 -46.78 2.68
C VAL A 654 3.42 -47.64 3.92
N HIS A 655 3.89 -48.89 3.96
CA HIS A 655 3.70 -49.79 5.09
C HIS A 655 4.41 -49.30 6.36
N ARG A 656 5.63 -48.78 6.21
CA ARG A 656 6.39 -48.21 7.33
C ARG A 656 5.71 -46.95 7.86
N LEU A 657 5.25 -46.07 6.96
CA LEU A 657 4.51 -44.85 7.33
C LEU A 657 3.26 -45.18 8.15
N GLU A 658 2.45 -46.13 7.68
CA GLU A 658 1.23 -46.56 8.35
C GLU A 658 1.53 -47.18 9.73
N ALA A 659 2.58 -48.00 9.84
CA ALA A 659 3.01 -48.56 11.12
C ALA A 659 3.50 -47.50 12.12
N GLU A 660 4.27 -46.51 11.65
CA GLU A 660 4.76 -45.38 12.46
C GLU A 660 3.61 -44.45 12.92
N ARG A 661 2.51 -44.39 12.15
CA ARG A 661 1.34 -43.53 12.40
C ARG A 661 0.11 -44.26 12.91
N LYS A 662 0.21 -45.53 13.33
CA LYS A 662 -0.93 -46.38 13.75
C LYS A 662 -1.86 -45.80 14.83
N ARG A 663 -1.37 -44.84 15.64
CA ARG A 663 -2.16 -44.18 16.70
C ARG A 663 -3.01 -43.02 16.18
N ASP A 664 -2.75 -42.55 14.97
CA ASP A 664 -3.46 -41.45 14.34
C ASP A 664 -4.66 -42.00 13.55
N PRO A 665 -5.91 -41.70 13.94
CA PRO A 665 -7.10 -42.17 13.24
C PRO A 665 -7.15 -41.83 11.75
N ALA A 666 -6.46 -40.77 11.30
CA ALA A 666 -6.42 -40.39 9.89
C ALA A 666 -5.62 -41.39 9.04
N PHE A 667 -4.64 -42.08 9.63
CA PHE A 667 -3.77 -43.06 8.96
C PHE A 667 -4.27 -44.49 9.05
N ARG A 668 -5.48 -44.71 9.59
CA ARG A 668 -6.11 -46.03 9.58
C ARG A 668 -6.40 -46.45 8.13
N ASP A 669 -5.92 -47.64 7.78
CA ASP A 669 -6.07 -48.25 6.45
C ASP A 669 -5.54 -47.33 5.32
N PHE A 670 -4.50 -46.54 5.62
CA PHE A 670 -3.92 -45.52 4.74
C PHE A 670 -3.49 -46.12 3.39
N ASN A 671 -2.78 -47.25 3.42
CA ASN A 671 -2.29 -47.90 2.20
C ASN A 671 -3.43 -48.37 1.29
N MET A 672 -4.47 -48.98 1.88
CA MET A 672 -5.64 -49.45 1.14
C MET A 672 -6.41 -48.28 0.53
N ARG A 673 -6.70 -47.25 1.32
CA ARG A 673 -7.40 -46.04 0.87
C ARG A 673 -6.62 -45.27 -0.20
N LEU A 674 -5.29 -45.23 -0.12
CA LEU A 674 -4.44 -44.59 -1.12
C LEU A 674 -4.52 -45.34 -2.45
N ARG A 675 -4.49 -46.68 -2.42
CA ARG A 675 -4.63 -47.52 -3.62
C ARG A 675 -6.01 -47.38 -4.26
N GLU A 676 -7.07 -47.32 -3.46
CA GLU A 676 -8.43 -47.06 -3.94
C GLU A 676 -8.54 -45.69 -4.61
N TYR A 677 -7.93 -44.65 -4.02
CA TYR A 677 -7.86 -43.32 -4.61
C TYR A 677 -7.13 -43.36 -5.97
N ILE A 678 -5.94 -43.96 -6.02
CA ILE A 678 -5.16 -44.06 -7.27
C ILE A 678 -5.95 -44.84 -8.33
N ALA A 679 -6.59 -45.95 -7.97
CA ALA A 679 -7.39 -46.74 -8.91
C ALA A 679 -8.59 -45.97 -9.46
N ARG A 680 -9.19 -45.06 -8.66
CA ARG A 680 -10.35 -44.26 -9.07
C ARG A 680 -9.97 -43.05 -9.92
N HIS A 681 -8.94 -42.29 -9.53
CA HIS A 681 -8.60 -41.00 -10.15
C HIS A 681 -7.43 -41.08 -11.14
N HIS A 682 -6.59 -42.12 -11.04
CA HIS A 682 -5.44 -42.32 -11.93
C HIS A 682 -5.38 -43.79 -12.42
N PRO A 683 -6.37 -44.26 -13.20
CA PRO A 683 -6.50 -45.66 -13.58
C PRO A 683 -5.29 -46.20 -14.38
N THR A 684 -4.60 -45.33 -15.12
CA THR A 684 -3.35 -45.68 -15.84
C THR A 684 -2.17 -45.99 -14.91
N HIS A 685 -2.26 -45.59 -13.64
CA HIS A 685 -1.23 -45.77 -12.62
C HIS A 685 -1.65 -46.77 -11.53
N GLN A 686 -2.61 -47.66 -11.84
CA GLN A 686 -3.12 -48.63 -10.87
C GLN A 686 -1.99 -49.55 -10.36
N VAL A 687 -1.82 -49.58 -9.03
CA VAL A 687 -0.75 -50.33 -8.37
C VAL A 687 -1.29 -51.62 -7.76
N ARG A 688 -0.77 -52.78 -8.20
CA ARG A 688 -1.14 -54.09 -7.63
C ARG A 688 -0.70 -54.20 -6.17
N LEU A 689 -1.40 -55.01 -5.37
CA LEU A 689 -1.17 -55.12 -3.92
C LEU A 689 0.28 -55.52 -3.58
N GLU A 690 0.93 -56.30 -4.43
CA GLU A 690 2.30 -56.79 -4.24
C GLU A 690 3.36 -55.71 -4.51
N GLN A 691 3.01 -54.64 -5.22
CA GLN A 691 3.95 -53.59 -5.60
C GLN A 691 4.11 -52.55 -4.47
N GLN A 692 5.35 -52.12 -4.23
CA GLN A 692 5.64 -51.11 -3.20
C GLN A 692 5.32 -49.69 -3.68
N ILE A 693 4.72 -48.91 -2.79
CA ILE A 693 4.54 -47.47 -2.92
C ILE A 693 5.52 -46.79 -1.96
N GLN A 694 6.28 -45.82 -2.48
CA GLN A 694 7.21 -45.02 -1.72
C GLN A 694 6.62 -43.62 -1.49
N ILE A 695 6.71 -43.12 -0.26
CA ILE A 695 6.13 -41.85 0.17
C ILE A 695 7.24 -40.91 0.61
N GLN A 696 7.28 -39.73 0.04
CA GLN A 696 8.13 -38.63 0.48
C GLN A 696 7.24 -37.56 1.12
N GLN A 697 7.31 -37.40 2.44
CA GLN A 697 6.57 -36.33 3.10
C GLN A 697 7.18 -34.97 2.73
N CYS A 698 6.33 -34.00 2.42
CA CYS A 698 6.70 -32.59 2.27
C CYS A 698 6.03 -31.77 3.37
N LYS A 699 6.61 -30.63 3.73
CA LYS A 699 6.08 -29.77 4.81
C LYS A 699 5.54 -28.44 4.29
N VAL A 700 5.81 -28.12 3.04
CA VAL A 700 5.44 -26.84 2.42
C VAL A 700 4.87 -27.11 1.05
N ILE A 701 3.80 -26.39 0.72
CA ILE A 701 3.32 -26.25 -0.66
C ILE A 701 3.25 -24.77 -1.01
N TYR A 702 3.65 -24.49 -2.23
CA TYR A 702 3.48 -23.22 -2.90
C TYR A 702 2.35 -23.38 -3.90
N VAL A 703 1.32 -22.54 -3.83
CA VAL A 703 0.15 -22.62 -4.72
C VAL A 703 0.00 -21.29 -5.43
N GLU A 704 0.00 -21.32 -6.75
CA GLU A 704 -0.24 -20.16 -7.62
C GLU A 704 -1.69 -20.15 -8.07
N TYR A 705 -2.33 -18.99 -8.04
CA TYR A 705 -3.73 -18.83 -8.42
C TYR A 705 -3.98 -17.45 -9.01
N GLN A 706 -5.03 -17.34 -9.83
CA GLN A 706 -5.48 -16.04 -10.30
C GLN A 706 -6.24 -15.32 -9.18
N SER A 707 -5.74 -14.14 -8.81
CA SER A 707 -6.37 -13.22 -7.86
C SER A 707 -7.71 -12.72 -8.39
N LYS A 708 -8.75 -12.73 -7.54
CA LYS A 708 -10.05 -12.12 -7.83
C LYS A 708 -9.99 -10.59 -7.75
N VAL A 709 -8.95 -10.02 -7.15
CA VAL A 709 -8.83 -8.56 -7.00
C VAL A 709 -8.44 -7.91 -8.33
N ASP A 710 -7.36 -8.38 -8.94
CA ASP A 710 -6.68 -7.75 -10.08
C ASP A 710 -6.39 -8.72 -11.23
N TRP A 711 -6.85 -9.98 -11.12
CA TRP A 711 -6.69 -11.03 -12.13
C TRP A 711 -5.24 -11.41 -12.46
N ARG A 712 -4.28 -10.97 -11.63
CA ARG A 712 -2.87 -11.34 -11.74
C ARG A 712 -2.58 -12.63 -10.97
N SER A 713 -1.45 -13.26 -11.28
CA SER A 713 -0.98 -14.42 -10.53
C SER A 713 -0.62 -14.03 -9.10
N ALA A 714 -1.18 -14.73 -8.14
CA ALA A 714 -0.91 -14.64 -6.71
C ALA A 714 -0.38 -15.98 -6.19
N ARG A 715 0.35 -15.95 -5.07
CA ARG A 715 1.00 -17.14 -4.53
C ARG A 715 0.84 -17.29 -3.03
N ASP A 716 0.26 -18.41 -2.61
CA ASP A 716 0.18 -18.82 -1.22
C ASP A 716 1.36 -19.74 -0.85
N ILE A 717 1.83 -19.60 0.39
CA ILE A 717 2.83 -20.49 0.99
C ILE A 717 2.19 -21.14 2.19
N LEU A 718 1.83 -22.41 2.05
CA LEU A 718 1.07 -23.16 3.03
C LEU A 718 1.93 -24.23 3.69
N ARG A 719 1.62 -24.53 4.95
CA ARG A 719 2.43 -25.38 5.83
C ARG A 719 1.62 -26.57 6.37
N CYS A 720 2.32 -27.70 6.47
CA CYS A 720 1.86 -28.92 7.12
C CYS A 720 2.94 -29.42 8.08
N ASN A 721 3.21 -28.62 9.12
CA ASN A 721 4.31 -28.79 10.05
C ASN A 721 3.79 -29.14 11.45
N PRO A 722 4.13 -30.32 12.01
CA PRO A 722 3.79 -30.62 13.41
C PRO A 722 4.58 -29.76 14.41
N HIS A 723 5.73 -29.21 14.00
CA HIS A 723 6.58 -28.33 14.80
C HIS A 723 7.07 -27.16 13.93
N PHE A 724 6.55 -25.96 14.18
CA PHE A 724 6.85 -24.73 13.47
C PHE A 724 6.96 -23.57 14.48
N HIS A 725 8.18 -23.10 14.75
CA HIS A 725 8.47 -22.06 15.76
C HIS A 725 7.82 -22.33 17.14
N GLY A 726 7.87 -23.58 17.60
CA GLY A 726 7.36 -23.99 18.93
C GLY A 726 5.88 -24.37 18.98
N ALA A 727 5.15 -24.37 17.86
CA ALA A 727 3.75 -24.79 17.78
C ALA A 727 3.45 -25.61 16.51
N PRO A 728 2.40 -26.46 16.48
CA PRO A 728 1.92 -27.06 15.25
C PRO A 728 1.35 -26.01 14.29
N ARG A 729 1.56 -26.21 12.99
CA ARG A 729 0.98 -25.37 11.94
C ARG A 729 0.50 -26.23 10.77
N PHE A 730 -0.82 -26.31 10.67
CA PHE A 730 -1.56 -27.01 9.63
C PHE A 730 -2.50 -26.01 8.97
N ASP A 731 -2.06 -25.47 7.83
CA ASP A 731 -2.83 -24.47 7.09
C ASP A 731 -4.02 -25.15 6.40
N SER A 732 -5.10 -24.40 6.16
CA SER A 732 -6.29 -24.90 5.46
C SER A 732 -6.34 -24.39 4.01
N VAL A 733 -7.07 -25.11 3.17
CA VAL A 733 -7.18 -24.89 1.73
C VAL A 733 -8.63 -24.94 1.25
N ILE A 734 -8.89 -24.19 0.18
CA ILE A 734 -10.04 -24.38 -0.71
C ILE A 734 -9.57 -25.29 -1.84
N TYR A 735 -10.35 -26.32 -2.14
CA TYR A 735 -10.07 -27.24 -3.23
C TYR A 735 -11.36 -27.62 -3.97
N GLU A 736 -11.24 -28.00 -5.23
CA GLU A 736 -12.32 -28.51 -6.07
C GLU A 736 -12.50 -30.01 -5.83
N ASN A 737 -13.74 -30.44 -5.61
CA ASN A 737 -14.10 -31.86 -5.59
C ASN A 737 -14.22 -32.38 -7.04
N ASP A 738 -14.37 -33.70 -7.21
CA ASP A 738 -14.56 -34.33 -8.53
C ASP A 738 -15.87 -33.89 -9.24
N ASP A 739 -16.79 -33.26 -8.53
CA ASP A 739 -18.05 -32.68 -9.06
C ASP A 739 -17.94 -31.16 -9.30
N ASP A 740 -16.71 -30.63 -9.36
CA ASP A 740 -16.37 -29.22 -9.50
C ASP A 740 -16.89 -28.32 -8.36
N SER A 741 -17.37 -28.89 -7.26
CA SER A 741 -17.83 -28.13 -6.10
C SER A 741 -16.66 -27.68 -5.21
N LEU A 742 -16.69 -26.42 -4.76
CA LEU A 742 -15.68 -25.90 -3.83
C LEU A 742 -15.87 -26.44 -2.41
N ALA A 743 -14.85 -27.14 -1.92
CA ALA A 743 -14.74 -27.67 -0.58
C ALA A 743 -13.58 -27.02 0.21
N MET A 744 -13.51 -27.32 1.51
CA MET A 744 -12.49 -26.79 2.40
C MET A 744 -11.93 -27.91 3.28
N GLY A 745 -10.62 -27.87 3.51
CA GLY A 745 -9.93 -28.87 4.33
C GLY A 745 -8.67 -28.31 4.97
N GLN A 746 -8.33 -28.80 6.16
CA GLN A 746 -7.06 -28.51 6.80
C GLN A 746 -6.03 -29.57 6.40
N PHE A 747 -4.79 -29.19 6.09
CA PHE A 747 -3.76 -30.20 5.82
C PHE A 747 -3.53 -31.09 7.05
N HIS A 748 -3.53 -32.41 6.84
CA HIS A 748 -3.06 -33.37 7.84
C HIS A 748 -1.74 -34.01 7.42
N PHE A 749 -1.58 -34.26 6.12
CA PHE A 749 -0.36 -34.83 5.54
C PHE A 749 -0.18 -34.35 4.10
N LEU A 750 1.05 -33.96 3.72
CA LEU A 750 1.39 -33.50 2.38
C LEU A 750 2.54 -34.35 1.87
N PHE A 751 2.43 -34.94 0.68
CA PHE A 751 3.40 -35.93 0.24
C PHE A 751 3.46 -36.13 -1.27
N ARG A 752 4.64 -36.56 -1.72
CA ARG A 752 4.88 -37.11 -3.04
C ARG A 752 4.85 -38.62 -2.98
N CYS A 753 4.09 -39.22 -3.89
CA CYS A 753 3.86 -40.65 -4.00
C CYS A 753 4.62 -41.17 -5.22
N HIS A 754 5.66 -41.97 -4.99
CA HIS A 754 6.44 -42.63 -6.03
C HIS A 754 5.86 -44.03 -6.28
N LEU A 755 5.36 -44.23 -7.49
CA LEU A 755 4.71 -45.45 -7.94
C LEU A 755 5.70 -46.33 -8.73
N PRO A 756 5.39 -47.63 -8.90
CA PRO A 756 6.14 -48.49 -9.81
C PRO A 756 6.15 -47.93 -11.24
N GLY A 757 7.28 -48.03 -11.93
CA GLY A 757 7.42 -47.51 -13.30
C GLY A 757 7.76 -46.02 -13.38
N ASN A 758 8.31 -45.44 -12.31
CA ASN A 758 8.76 -44.04 -12.20
C ASN A 758 7.65 -42.97 -12.30
N ALA A 759 6.38 -43.36 -12.19
CA ALA A 759 5.29 -42.40 -12.08
C ALA A 759 5.28 -41.74 -10.70
N VAL A 760 4.94 -40.45 -10.65
CA VAL A 760 4.93 -39.64 -9.43
C VAL A 760 3.60 -38.92 -9.33
N LEU A 761 2.94 -39.01 -8.17
CA LEU A 761 1.73 -38.29 -7.85
C LEU A 761 1.95 -37.39 -6.64
N ASP A 762 1.62 -36.11 -6.75
CA ASP A 762 1.66 -35.18 -5.63
C ASP A 762 0.27 -35.08 -5.01
N LEU A 763 0.14 -35.47 -3.74
CA LEU A 763 -1.14 -35.59 -3.04
C LEU A 763 -1.10 -34.91 -1.66
N ALA A 764 -2.28 -34.54 -1.17
CA ALA A 764 -2.49 -34.16 0.21
C ALA A 764 -3.57 -35.04 0.86
N MET A 765 -3.39 -35.35 2.14
CA MET A 765 -4.46 -35.82 3.01
C MET A 765 -4.99 -34.62 3.79
N VAL A 766 -6.25 -34.28 3.57
CA VAL A 766 -6.92 -33.13 4.19
C VAL A 766 -7.98 -33.58 5.19
N TRP A 767 -8.12 -32.82 6.26
CA TRP A 767 -9.16 -32.94 7.27
C TRP A 767 -10.36 -32.04 6.87
N PRO A 768 -11.45 -32.61 6.34
CA PRO A 768 -12.50 -31.84 5.68
C PRO A 768 -13.41 -31.06 6.64
N PHE A 769 -13.97 -29.98 6.09
CA PHE A 769 -14.99 -29.15 6.70
C PHE A 769 -16.31 -29.24 5.92
N ARG A 770 -17.45 -29.18 6.61
CA ARG A 770 -18.79 -29.16 5.99
C ARG A 770 -19.61 -27.93 6.39
N ARG A 771 -20.67 -27.65 5.62
CA ARG A 771 -21.69 -26.66 6.01
C ARG A 771 -22.40 -27.12 7.28
N THR A 772 -22.81 -26.16 8.11
CA THR A 772 -23.52 -26.42 9.37
C THR A 772 -24.70 -25.46 9.52
N ALA A 773 -25.75 -25.91 10.20
CA ALA A 773 -26.88 -25.09 10.60
C ALA A 773 -26.70 -24.47 12.00
N TRP A 774 -25.57 -24.76 12.67
CA TRP A 774 -25.27 -24.16 13.97
C TRP A 774 -25.14 -22.64 13.85
N GLN A 775 -25.72 -21.92 14.80
CA GLN A 775 -25.69 -20.47 14.83
C GLN A 775 -24.97 -19.96 16.08
N PRO A 776 -24.21 -18.87 15.95
CA PRO A 776 -23.54 -18.24 17.07
C PRO A 776 -24.49 -17.36 17.91
N ASN A 777 -24.07 -16.92 19.10
CA ASN A 777 -24.89 -16.05 19.96
C ASN A 777 -25.32 -14.75 19.27
N THR A 778 -24.44 -14.17 18.47
CA THR A 778 -24.78 -13.06 17.59
C THR A 778 -24.58 -13.47 16.15
N LEU A 779 -25.68 -13.53 15.39
CA LEU A 779 -25.65 -13.92 13.99
C LEU A 779 -24.85 -12.89 13.18
N THR A 780 -24.04 -13.41 12.25
CA THR A 780 -23.32 -12.62 11.25
C THR A 780 -23.46 -13.30 9.89
N ASP A 781 -23.12 -12.58 8.83
CA ASP A 781 -23.03 -13.11 7.47
C ASP A 781 -21.72 -13.87 7.20
N CYS A 782 -20.84 -14.00 8.20
CA CYS A 782 -19.60 -14.75 8.08
C CYS A 782 -19.88 -16.26 8.01
N PRO A 783 -19.42 -17.00 6.98
CA PRO A 783 -19.76 -18.40 6.84
C PRO A 783 -19.11 -19.28 7.92
N ILE A 784 -19.89 -20.23 8.46
CA ILE A 784 -19.45 -21.18 9.48
C ILE A 784 -19.33 -22.58 8.88
N ARG A 785 -18.28 -23.30 9.29
CA ARG A 785 -18.02 -24.68 8.92
C ARG A 785 -17.82 -25.57 10.14
N GLU A 786 -18.30 -26.81 10.05
CA GLU A 786 -18.02 -27.85 11.05
C GLU A 786 -16.88 -28.72 10.54
N GLN A 787 -15.83 -28.85 11.34
CA GLN A 787 -14.74 -29.79 11.08
C GLN A 787 -15.23 -31.22 11.36
N LEU A 788 -15.03 -32.13 10.41
CA LEU A 788 -15.49 -33.52 10.55
C LEU A 788 -14.64 -34.28 11.59
N PRO A 789 -15.02 -35.51 11.99
CA PRO A 789 -14.13 -36.35 12.78
C PRO A 789 -12.85 -36.69 12.02
N LEU A 790 -11.70 -36.76 12.70
CA LEU A 790 -10.37 -36.99 12.10
C LEU A 790 -10.28 -38.25 11.21
N LYS A 791 -11.06 -39.29 11.51
CA LYS A 791 -11.18 -40.50 10.67
C LYS A 791 -11.74 -40.26 9.27
N SER A 792 -12.33 -39.08 9.03
CA SER A 792 -12.93 -38.66 7.77
C SER A 792 -11.95 -37.89 6.89
N CYS A 793 -10.67 -37.80 7.27
CA CYS A 793 -9.63 -37.26 6.40
C CYS A 793 -9.67 -37.96 5.04
N GLN A 794 -9.36 -37.24 3.96
CA GLN A 794 -9.42 -37.78 2.60
C GLN A 794 -8.23 -37.32 1.76
N PHE A 795 -7.94 -38.06 0.69
CA PHE A 795 -6.89 -37.69 -0.25
C PHE A 795 -7.45 -36.73 -1.31
N ILE A 796 -6.63 -35.77 -1.69
CA ILE A 796 -6.86 -34.88 -2.83
C ILE A 796 -5.55 -34.77 -3.63
N ALA A 797 -5.67 -34.67 -4.95
CA ALA A 797 -4.55 -34.28 -5.79
C ALA A 797 -4.25 -32.79 -5.59
N LEU A 798 -2.96 -32.41 -5.61
CA LEU A 798 -2.59 -31.01 -5.37
C LEU A 798 -3.06 -30.08 -6.50
N GLU A 799 -3.33 -30.62 -7.69
CA GLU A 799 -3.92 -29.89 -8.82
C GLU A 799 -5.31 -29.33 -8.52
N HIS A 800 -6.08 -29.95 -7.63
CA HIS A 800 -7.41 -29.44 -7.27
C HIS A 800 -7.36 -28.34 -6.20
N ILE A 801 -6.19 -28.02 -5.66
CA ILE A 801 -6.07 -26.94 -4.68
C ILE A 801 -6.17 -25.59 -5.40
N VAL A 802 -7.14 -24.79 -4.98
CA VAL A 802 -7.36 -23.45 -5.52
C VAL A 802 -6.45 -22.45 -4.81
N ARG A 803 -6.55 -22.35 -3.47
CA ARG A 803 -5.72 -21.47 -2.64
C ARG A 803 -5.84 -21.81 -1.15
N GLY A 804 -5.02 -21.17 -0.31
CA GLY A 804 -5.15 -21.22 1.14
C GLY A 804 -6.40 -20.51 1.65
N THR A 805 -6.93 -20.97 2.79
CA THR A 805 -8.00 -20.31 3.53
C THR A 805 -7.75 -20.37 5.03
N LEU A 806 -8.02 -19.28 5.73
CA LEU A 806 -7.90 -19.22 7.18
C LEU A 806 -9.24 -19.58 7.81
N LEU A 807 -9.30 -20.76 8.45
CA LEU A 807 -10.41 -21.12 9.32
C LEU A 807 -10.02 -20.92 10.79
N SER A 808 -10.85 -20.17 11.53
CA SER A 808 -10.63 -19.90 12.94
C SER A 808 -11.70 -20.56 13.79
N PRO A 809 -11.35 -21.28 14.87
CA PRO A 809 -12.34 -21.79 15.82
C PRO A 809 -13.24 -20.67 16.33
N ILE A 810 -14.52 -20.98 16.52
CA ILE A 810 -15.45 -20.07 17.19
C ILE A 810 -15.27 -20.27 18.69
N PHE A 811 -14.42 -19.45 19.29
CA PHE A 811 -14.01 -19.58 20.68
C PHE A 811 -15.19 -19.45 21.64
N GLY A 812 -15.30 -20.36 22.61
CA GLY A 812 -16.43 -20.44 23.53
C GLY A 812 -17.72 -21.03 22.92
N GLY A 813 -17.70 -21.43 21.65
CA GLY A 813 -18.80 -22.12 20.97
C GLY A 813 -18.72 -23.64 21.06
N LYS A 814 -19.51 -24.33 20.22
CA LYS A 814 -19.46 -25.79 20.08
C LYS A 814 -18.15 -26.21 19.42
N ASP A 815 -17.50 -27.24 19.97
CA ASP A 815 -16.26 -27.80 19.41
C ASP A 815 -16.42 -28.18 17.93
N GLY A 816 -15.37 -27.91 17.14
CA GLY A 816 -15.34 -28.17 15.70
C GLY A 816 -16.01 -27.09 14.85
N MET A 817 -16.67 -26.08 15.43
CA MET A 817 -17.22 -24.94 14.67
C MET A 817 -16.13 -23.91 14.37
N HIS A 818 -16.02 -23.53 13.10
CA HIS A 818 -15.01 -22.59 12.62
C HIS A 818 -15.64 -21.53 11.72
N TYR A 819 -15.21 -20.28 11.87
CA TYR A 819 -15.44 -19.24 10.87
C TYR A 819 -14.45 -19.38 9.73
N ILE A 820 -14.92 -19.15 8.50
CA ILE A 820 -14.03 -18.72 7.43
C ILE A 820 -13.66 -17.27 7.72
N VAL A 821 -12.39 -16.96 7.96
CA VAL A 821 -11.95 -15.58 8.14
C VAL A 821 -11.87 -14.91 6.77
N ASP A 822 -13.03 -14.60 6.20
CA ASP A 822 -13.19 -14.09 4.84
C ASP A 822 -12.54 -12.72 4.62
N CYS A 823 -12.40 -11.91 5.67
CA CYS A 823 -11.68 -10.64 5.66
C CYS A 823 -10.16 -10.77 5.93
N ILE A 824 -9.58 -11.95 5.78
CA ILE A 824 -8.12 -12.14 5.93
C ILE A 824 -7.33 -11.40 4.84
N ASP A 825 -7.83 -11.41 3.61
CA ASP A 825 -7.33 -10.68 2.46
C ASP A 825 -8.47 -10.38 1.47
N GLU A 826 -8.21 -9.46 0.57
CA GLU A 826 -9.18 -8.92 -0.38
C GLU A 826 -9.69 -10.00 -1.35
N ASP A 827 -8.81 -10.90 -1.82
CA ASP A 827 -9.20 -12.01 -2.70
C ASP A 827 -10.20 -12.95 -2.00
N MET A 828 -9.92 -13.30 -0.74
CA MET A 828 -10.74 -14.24 0.02
C MET A 828 -12.14 -13.66 0.20
N TYR A 829 -12.23 -12.37 0.49
CA TYR A 829 -13.50 -11.69 0.65
C TYR A 829 -14.33 -11.72 -0.63
N LEU A 830 -13.75 -11.32 -1.77
CA LEU A 830 -14.43 -11.34 -3.07
C LEU A 830 -14.87 -12.77 -3.45
N ARG A 831 -14.01 -13.77 -3.20
CA ARG A 831 -14.24 -15.17 -3.55
C ARG A 831 -15.34 -15.83 -2.72
N VAL A 832 -15.45 -15.48 -1.44
CA VAL A 832 -16.45 -16.08 -0.53
C VAL A 832 -17.80 -15.35 -0.62
N ASN A 833 -17.79 -14.05 -0.95
CA ASN A 833 -18.99 -13.22 -0.93
C ASN A 833 -19.59 -12.93 -2.32
N ASN A 834 -18.95 -13.36 -3.42
CA ASN A 834 -19.43 -13.20 -4.80
C ASN A 834 -19.83 -11.75 -5.15
N VAL A 835 -18.89 -10.83 -4.99
CA VAL A 835 -19.12 -9.38 -5.23
C VAL A 835 -19.04 -9.03 -6.73
N ASP A 836 -18.42 -9.87 -7.56
CA ASP A 836 -18.26 -9.69 -9.02
C ASP A 836 -19.00 -10.76 -9.84
#